data_AF-A0A8J2I7T7-F1
#
_entry.id   AF-A0A8J2I7T7-F1
#
_cell.length_a   1.000
_cell.length_b   1.000
_cell.length_c   1.000
_cell.angle_alpha   90.00
_cell.angle_beta   90.00
_cell.angle_gamma   90.00
#
_symmetry.space_group_name_H-M   'P 1'
#
loop_
_entity.id
_entity.type
_entity.pdbx_description
1 polymer ?
#
loop_
_entity_poly.entity_id
_entity_poly.type
_entity_poly.pdbx_seq_one_letter_code
_entity_poly.pdbx_strand_id
1 'polypeptide(L)'
;MEPGRAIEWFSSRTTGIWTISLFTLGLFVLVVDYGRMLYLRWRMPPGPLPWPVIGNTFSLPDEKPWYLIEQLSKKYNSPLVTFWIGRRPTVWINDAWAANEILVKRANIYNSRPRMLMFAELMGGQYNLLHKYTYTKEQRERFRDLRKITHQGVGIQQIQRYRNLQDNENKVVVYDLLTTPDKFVSHFERYATSVVSIIGFGRRIGDCQDPLITEVIAQMQDSAQTAVVAKDFPRLMETFPWLAKFPHWIAPWKRGTRRSVKPTLGRHDFFYALAEEANQSPGENYAKYLFREAPQYNLHPLEISNLAANLLGAGADTSSSTLITAILAMRAFPETLQPAWDEIDRVVGRARSPTLDDDLPYLRAFTKEVFRWRSVAIIGGTAHAPTQDDYWNGYYIPKGTWMQGNVWAIHHNEREFPDPDRFNPRRFLDTDDTRPFPGEKGYMTFGWGRRSCAGQALAEQGTHLSVARLVWAYKVEPEVDKNTGKEIPVDIFNYSSGSNWKPQPFKVKFTPRHEEIKQTIMLEGKQALDDLAKIMVGLFSFYVNLGSIIGSVIDNYTSRYLSKLSYQIPLTCMFIVPVLLGTVLFFVPESPRWLLHHDQHDAARKSLERLRFDHDDELELEWAEMVRGVAEERKLSHSSGFLDLFRGNDLRRTLLCWGTIASQSASGVWFFIGYQTYFFTIAGITKAFEYTIMNSCIGFVGVHLGLFSMNKLFGRRTIMIAGAVMCGLCELACGIASSAKPDSVATGNVLVAFTALFMFCYNAGVGVATSPLATELVSSRLRAWTVGSANALGYFLAWLVGFCSPYFINPQDLDWGPQYTYIWAASNFLCVIWFYFFLPETKARSLEELDEIFEASVAARKFKQYECRIVEDAKEDVYGRKTSEMTKQVA
;
A
#
# COMPACT_ATOMS: atom_id res chain seq x y z
N MET A 1 69.11 -47.40 -38.64
CA MET A 1 67.88 -48.04 -38.14
C MET A 1 67.50 -47.33 -36.86
N GLU A 2 66.37 -46.64 -36.88
CA GLU A 2 66.03 -45.53 -35.97
C GLU A 2 65.47 -45.95 -34.59
N PRO A 3 65.69 -45.15 -33.53
CA PRO A 3 65.24 -45.38 -32.15
C PRO A 3 63.80 -44.91 -31.86
N GLY A 4 62.86 -45.09 -32.79
CA GLY A 4 61.49 -44.54 -32.69
C GLY A 4 60.42 -45.45 -32.04
N ARG A 5 60.63 -46.77 -31.96
CA ARG A 5 59.54 -47.73 -31.64
C ARG A 5 59.42 -48.20 -30.19
N ALA A 6 60.40 -47.96 -29.32
CA ALA A 6 60.36 -48.43 -27.93
C ALA A 6 59.55 -47.51 -26.99
N ILE A 7 59.42 -46.22 -27.33
CA ILE A 7 58.75 -45.22 -26.48
C ILE A 7 57.22 -45.29 -26.61
N GLU A 8 56.68 -45.67 -27.76
CA GLU A 8 55.22 -45.86 -27.95
C GLU A 8 54.68 -47.13 -27.28
N TRP A 9 55.51 -48.16 -27.10
CA TRP A 9 55.06 -49.42 -26.51
C TRP A 9 54.92 -49.35 -24.98
N PHE A 10 55.76 -48.56 -24.30
CA PHE A 10 55.68 -48.35 -22.84
C PHE A 10 54.61 -47.34 -22.42
N SER A 11 54.24 -46.37 -23.26
CA SER A 11 53.22 -45.37 -22.92
C SER A 11 51.79 -45.93 -22.94
N SER A 12 51.49 -46.91 -23.80
CA SER A 12 50.13 -47.47 -23.97
C SER A 12 49.70 -48.48 -22.89
N ARG A 13 50.62 -49.31 -22.36
CA ARG A 13 50.32 -50.24 -21.25
C ARG A 13 50.23 -49.54 -19.90
N THR A 14 51.08 -48.55 -19.66
CA THR A 14 51.03 -47.77 -18.41
C THR A 14 49.76 -46.93 -18.35
N THR A 15 49.38 -46.26 -19.44
CA THR A 15 48.08 -45.57 -19.53
C THR A 15 46.88 -46.51 -19.33
N GLY A 16 46.92 -47.74 -19.87
CA GLY A 16 45.88 -48.76 -19.63
C GLY A 16 45.76 -49.20 -18.17
N ILE A 17 46.87 -49.35 -17.44
CA ILE A 17 46.86 -49.69 -16.02
C ILE A 17 46.35 -48.52 -15.18
N TRP A 18 46.73 -47.28 -15.52
CA TRP A 18 46.24 -46.08 -14.85
C TRP A 18 44.75 -45.87 -15.07
N THR A 19 44.22 -46.10 -16.28
CA THR A 19 42.78 -45.98 -16.56
C THR A 19 41.96 -47.04 -15.82
N ILE A 20 42.42 -48.29 -15.77
CA ILE A 20 41.77 -49.35 -14.99
C ILE A 20 41.84 -49.05 -13.49
N SER A 21 42.98 -48.56 -12.99
CA SER A 21 43.14 -48.18 -11.58
C SER A 21 42.26 -47.00 -11.18
N LEU A 22 42.15 -45.98 -12.05
CA LEU A 22 41.26 -44.83 -11.83
C LEU A 22 39.78 -45.23 -11.90
N PHE A 23 39.41 -46.12 -12.82
CA PHE A 23 38.05 -46.63 -12.94
C PHE A 23 37.66 -47.48 -11.73
N THR A 24 38.53 -48.39 -11.30
CA THR A 24 38.30 -49.23 -10.11
C THR A 24 38.26 -48.41 -8.83
N LEU A 25 39.13 -47.41 -8.68
CA LEU A 25 39.06 -46.45 -7.58
C LEU A 25 37.76 -45.64 -7.61
N GLY A 26 37.35 -45.15 -8.78
CA GLY A 26 36.09 -44.43 -8.96
C GLY A 26 34.86 -45.28 -8.63
N LEU A 27 34.85 -46.55 -9.06
CA LEU A 27 33.80 -47.51 -8.74
C LEU A 27 33.77 -47.83 -7.24
N PHE A 28 34.93 -48.03 -6.61
CA PHE A 28 35.03 -48.27 -5.17
C PHE A 28 34.49 -47.08 -4.37
N VAL A 29 34.88 -45.86 -4.71
CA VAL A 29 34.37 -44.63 -4.08
C VAL A 29 32.85 -44.54 -4.25
N LEU A 30 32.33 -44.85 -5.44
CA LEU A 30 30.89 -44.83 -5.73
C LEU A 30 30.10 -45.88 -4.91
N VAL A 31 30.65 -47.09 -4.74
CA VAL A 31 30.04 -48.15 -3.92
C VAL A 31 30.04 -47.78 -2.44
N VAL A 32 31.16 -47.26 -1.92
CA VAL A 32 31.26 -46.81 -0.52
C VAL A 32 30.29 -45.65 -0.25
N ASP A 33 30.23 -44.66 -1.15
CA ASP A 33 29.32 -43.52 -1.07
C ASP A 33 27.84 -43.96 -1.14
N TYR A 34 27.52 -44.92 -2.03
CA TYR A 34 26.17 -45.48 -2.11
C TYR A 34 25.80 -46.31 -0.88
N GLY A 35 26.74 -47.10 -0.34
CA GLY A 35 26.56 -47.81 0.92
C GLY A 35 26.26 -46.87 2.09
N ARG A 36 26.99 -45.75 2.18
CA ARG A 36 26.71 -44.67 3.16
C ARG A 36 25.31 -44.08 2.97
N MET A 37 24.90 -43.82 1.74
CA MET A 37 23.57 -43.29 1.41
C MET A 37 22.46 -44.26 1.84
N LEU A 38 22.61 -45.56 1.58
CA LEU A 38 21.65 -46.59 1.98
C LEU A 38 21.58 -46.76 3.51
N TYR A 39 22.73 -46.72 4.18
CA TYR A 39 22.80 -46.75 5.64
C TYR A 39 22.08 -45.56 6.27
N LEU A 40 22.27 -44.36 5.72
CA LEU A 40 21.58 -43.17 6.18
C LEU A 40 20.08 -43.28 5.92
N ARG A 41 19.65 -43.70 4.72
CA ARG A 41 18.24 -43.93 4.38
C ARG A 41 17.55 -44.86 5.38
N TRP A 42 18.21 -45.95 5.80
CA TRP A 42 17.62 -46.91 6.74
C TRP A 42 17.29 -46.32 8.11
N ARG A 43 18.01 -45.25 8.53
CA ARG A 43 17.77 -44.54 9.79
C ARG A 43 16.84 -43.34 9.65
N MET A 44 16.63 -42.85 8.43
CA MET A 44 15.75 -41.71 8.14
C MET A 44 14.30 -42.16 7.95
N PRO A 45 13.33 -41.23 7.89
CA PRO A 45 11.95 -41.58 7.55
C PRO A 45 11.85 -42.36 6.23
N PRO A 46 10.83 -43.22 6.07
CA PRO A 46 10.71 -44.11 4.91
C PRO A 46 10.55 -43.32 3.61
N GLY A 47 10.86 -43.96 2.49
CA GLY A 47 10.77 -43.36 1.16
C GLY A 47 11.24 -44.31 0.07
N PRO A 48 11.11 -43.93 -1.21
CA PRO A 48 11.59 -44.75 -2.32
C PRO A 48 13.09 -45.08 -2.20
N LEU A 49 13.51 -46.18 -2.81
CA LEU A 49 14.93 -46.54 -2.86
C LEU A 49 15.66 -45.56 -3.80
N PRO A 50 16.73 -44.89 -3.38
CA PRO A 50 17.48 -43.99 -4.24
C PRO A 50 18.41 -44.76 -5.17
N TRP A 51 18.52 -44.27 -6.40
CA TRP A 51 19.51 -44.74 -7.36
C TRP A 51 20.90 -44.16 -7.02
N PRO A 52 21.99 -44.86 -7.38
CA PRO A 52 23.34 -44.30 -7.28
C PRO A 52 23.45 -42.97 -8.02
N VAL A 53 24.14 -42.00 -7.42
CA VAL A 53 24.44 -40.64 -7.93
C VAL A 53 23.24 -39.70 -8.02
N ILE A 54 22.19 -40.11 -8.72
CA ILE A 54 21.01 -39.29 -9.04
C ILE A 54 19.93 -39.30 -7.95
N GLY A 55 19.97 -40.27 -7.03
CA GLY A 55 18.96 -40.42 -6.00
C GLY A 55 17.60 -40.77 -6.60
N ASN A 56 16.58 -39.95 -6.30
CA ASN A 56 15.22 -40.10 -6.78
C ASN A 56 14.79 -38.97 -7.71
N THR A 57 15.69 -38.09 -8.15
CA THR A 57 15.36 -36.88 -8.94
C THR A 57 14.46 -37.19 -10.15
N PHE A 58 14.76 -38.24 -10.92
CA PHE A 58 13.97 -38.63 -12.10
C PHE A 58 12.66 -39.35 -11.79
N SER A 59 12.41 -39.69 -10.52
CA SER A 59 11.14 -40.20 -10.05
C SER A 59 10.14 -39.08 -9.70
N LEU A 60 10.58 -37.80 -9.66
CA LEU A 60 9.68 -36.67 -9.45
C LEU A 60 8.91 -36.33 -10.75
N PRO A 61 7.63 -35.97 -10.64
CA PRO A 61 6.91 -35.39 -11.78
C PRO A 61 7.49 -34.00 -12.12
N ASP A 62 7.23 -33.54 -13.35
CA ASP A 62 7.62 -32.21 -13.80
C ASP A 62 6.86 -31.10 -13.07
N GLU A 63 5.62 -31.40 -12.68
CA GLU A 63 4.69 -30.48 -12.04
C GLU A 63 4.05 -31.10 -10.80
N LYS A 64 3.74 -30.25 -9.82
CA LYS A 64 2.98 -30.58 -8.60
C LYS A 64 3.47 -31.85 -7.87
N PRO A 65 4.77 -31.92 -7.49
CA PRO A 65 5.35 -33.11 -6.85
C PRO A 65 4.71 -33.47 -5.51
N TRP A 66 4.07 -32.51 -4.82
CA TRP A 66 3.40 -32.75 -3.54
C TRP A 66 2.29 -33.80 -3.60
N TYR A 67 1.64 -34.02 -4.76
CA TYR A 67 0.67 -35.11 -4.93
C TYR A 67 1.34 -36.49 -4.86
N LEU A 68 2.47 -36.67 -5.54
CA LEU A 68 3.23 -37.91 -5.45
C LEU A 68 3.70 -38.16 -4.02
N ILE A 69 4.18 -37.11 -3.34
CA ILE A 69 4.62 -37.21 -1.95
C ILE A 69 3.47 -37.62 -1.01
N GLU A 70 2.27 -37.08 -1.20
CA GLU A 70 1.07 -37.48 -0.45
C GLU A 70 0.75 -38.98 -0.67
N GLN A 71 0.75 -39.44 -1.93
CA GLN A 71 0.51 -40.85 -2.26
C GLN A 71 1.55 -41.76 -1.61
N LEU A 72 2.83 -41.35 -1.59
CA LEU A 72 3.88 -42.09 -0.91
C LEU A 72 3.69 -42.09 0.61
N SER A 73 3.26 -40.99 1.20
CA SER A 73 2.94 -40.90 2.62
C SER A 73 1.86 -41.92 3.02
N LYS A 74 0.80 -42.01 2.22
CA LYS A 74 -0.28 -43.01 2.36
C LYS A 74 0.27 -44.43 2.17
N LYS A 75 1.08 -44.68 1.13
CA LYS A 75 1.68 -45.99 0.84
C LYS A 75 2.59 -46.51 1.96
N TYR A 76 3.43 -45.65 2.52
CA TYR A 76 4.34 -46.02 3.61
C TYR A 76 3.69 -45.92 5.00
N ASN A 77 2.43 -45.47 5.09
CA ASN A 77 1.74 -45.16 6.34
C ASN A 77 2.61 -44.36 7.31
N SER A 78 3.22 -43.28 6.81
CA SER A 78 4.19 -42.49 7.56
C SER A 78 3.91 -41.00 7.41
N PRO A 79 3.95 -40.20 8.50
CA PRO A 79 3.75 -38.75 8.45
C PRO A 79 4.91 -38.03 7.75
N LEU A 80 6.08 -38.67 7.68
CA LEU A 80 7.28 -38.16 7.04
C LEU A 80 7.70 -39.07 5.89
N VAL A 81 8.10 -38.48 4.75
CA VAL A 81 8.63 -39.22 3.60
C VAL A 81 9.97 -38.64 3.19
N THR A 82 11.00 -39.49 3.05
CA THR A 82 12.32 -39.08 2.59
C THR A 82 12.48 -39.29 1.09
N PHE A 83 12.94 -38.26 0.40
CA PHE A 83 13.24 -38.27 -1.02
C PHE A 83 14.69 -37.80 -1.24
N TRP A 84 15.42 -38.43 -2.16
CA TRP A 84 16.82 -38.06 -2.40
C TRP A 84 16.97 -37.23 -3.67
N ILE A 85 17.52 -36.02 -3.54
CA ILE A 85 17.87 -35.17 -4.69
C ILE A 85 19.38 -35.28 -4.89
N GLY A 86 19.79 -36.08 -5.88
CA GLY A 86 21.16 -36.53 -5.99
C GLY A 86 21.62 -37.26 -4.73
N ARG A 87 22.54 -36.63 -3.97
CA ARG A 87 23.08 -37.17 -2.71
C ARG A 87 22.49 -36.54 -1.45
N ARG A 88 21.56 -35.59 -1.57
CA ARG A 88 20.99 -34.89 -0.41
C ARG A 88 19.60 -35.44 -0.07
N PRO A 89 19.33 -35.79 1.20
CA PRO A 89 18.01 -36.19 1.62
C PRO A 89 17.12 -34.96 1.83
N THR A 90 15.88 -35.07 1.35
CA THR A 90 14.79 -34.11 1.51
C THR A 90 13.63 -34.83 2.18
N VAL A 91 13.28 -34.42 3.39
CA VAL A 91 12.17 -34.99 4.16
C VAL A 91 10.95 -34.11 4.00
N TRP A 92 9.86 -34.69 3.54
CA TRP A 92 8.55 -34.05 3.43
C TRP A 92 7.68 -34.39 4.63
N ILE A 93 7.02 -33.38 5.18
CA ILE A 93 6.11 -33.48 6.32
C ILE A 93 4.67 -33.39 5.80
N ASN A 94 3.91 -34.49 5.89
CA ASN A 94 2.55 -34.59 5.34
C ASN A 94 1.45 -34.55 6.41
N ASP A 95 1.83 -34.47 7.69
CA ASP A 95 0.92 -34.58 8.83
C ASP A 95 0.98 -33.33 9.71
N ALA A 96 -0.20 -32.82 10.10
CA ALA A 96 -0.33 -31.60 10.88
C ALA A 96 0.37 -31.69 12.24
N TRP A 97 0.22 -32.82 12.94
CA TRP A 97 0.78 -33.02 14.27
C TRP A 97 2.29 -33.17 14.20
N ALA A 98 2.80 -33.92 13.22
CA ALA A 98 4.23 -34.01 12.97
C ALA A 98 4.84 -32.64 12.63
N ALA A 99 4.17 -31.82 11.80
CA ALA A 99 4.61 -30.47 11.48
C ALA A 99 4.67 -29.58 12.74
N ASN A 100 3.66 -29.67 13.62
CA ASN A 100 3.65 -28.93 14.88
C ASN A 100 4.77 -29.38 15.83
N GLU A 101 4.98 -30.68 16.00
CA GLU A 101 6.06 -31.22 16.84
C GLU A 101 7.45 -30.77 16.34
N ILE A 102 7.71 -30.86 15.05
CA ILE A 102 9.04 -30.62 14.46
C ILE A 102 9.29 -29.12 14.26
N LEU A 103 8.36 -28.41 13.62
CA LEU A 103 8.60 -27.03 13.17
C LEU A 103 8.14 -25.97 14.18
N VAL A 104 7.25 -26.31 15.11
CA VAL A 104 6.77 -25.38 16.16
C VAL A 104 7.44 -25.70 17.49
N LYS A 105 7.23 -26.90 18.05
CA LYS A 105 7.77 -27.25 19.38
C LYS A 105 9.30 -27.34 19.39
N ARG A 106 9.91 -27.79 18.28
CA ARG A 106 11.39 -27.82 18.09
C ARG A 106 11.91 -26.68 17.20
N ALA A 107 11.24 -25.53 17.18
CA ALA A 107 11.62 -24.39 16.34
C ALA A 107 13.02 -23.81 16.66
N ASN A 108 13.62 -24.11 17.81
CA ASN A 108 15.01 -23.77 18.11
C ASN A 108 16.02 -24.60 17.26
N ILE A 109 15.67 -25.83 16.90
CA ILE A 109 16.48 -26.72 16.06
C ILE A 109 16.18 -26.45 14.58
N TYR A 110 14.90 -26.46 14.18
CA TYR A 110 14.43 -26.38 12.79
C TYR A 110 14.17 -24.93 12.31
N ASN A 111 15.08 -24.00 12.58
CA ASN A 111 14.94 -22.60 12.12
C ASN A 111 15.90 -22.18 11.01
N SER A 112 16.79 -23.07 10.55
CA SER A 112 17.68 -22.76 9.43
C SER A 112 17.02 -23.07 8.09
N ARG A 113 17.75 -22.83 7.01
CA ARG A 113 17.36 -23.14 5.64
C ARG A 113 18.35 -24.16 5.06
N PRO A 114 17.89 -25.13 4.26
CA PRO A 114 18.79 -26.06 3.60
C PRO A 114 19.52 -25.36 2.46
N ARG A 115 20.55 -26.00 1.93
CA ARG A 115 21.23 -25.52 0.74
C ARG A 115 20.31 -25.66 -0.48
N MET A 116 19.76 -24.55 -0.96
CA MET A 116 19.00 -24.47 -2.21
C MET A 116 19.82 -23.68 -3.23
N LEU A 117 20.48 -24.36 -4.16
CA LEU A 117 21.33 -23.71 -5.15
C LEU A 117 20.53 -22.77 -6.05
N MET A 118 19.38 -23.24 -6.56
CA MET A 118 18.54 -22.51 -7.50
C MET A 118 17.83 -21.35 -6.81
N PHE A 119 17.08 -21.65 -5.75
CA PHE A 119 16.23 -20.67 -5.09
C PHE A 119 16.98 -19.72 -4.14
N ALA A 120 18.07 -20.16 -3.49
CA ALA A 120 18.76 -19.35 -2.49
C ALA A 120 20.13 -18.82 -2.94
N GLU A 121 20.98 -19.64 -3.57
CA GLU A 121 22.34 -19.20 -3.93
C GLU A 121 22.36 -18.32 -5.20
N LEU A 122 21.55 -18.65 -6.22
CA LEU A 122 21.52 -17.92 -7.49
C LEU A 122 20.61 -16.68 -7.50
N MET A 123 19.56 -16.63 -6.66
CA MET A 123 18.50 -15.59 -6.69
C MET A 123 18.74 -14.39 -5.75
N GLY A 124 19.81 -14.37 -4.96
CA GLY A 124 20.06 -13.27 -4.00
C GLY A 124 21.03 -13.58 -2.87
N GLY A 125 21.41 -14.86 -2.69
CA GLY A 125 22.39 -15.28 -1.71
C GLY A 125 21.97 -14.99 -0.27
N GLN A 126 22.93 -14.97 0.66
CA GLN A 126 22.61 -14.87 2.09
C GLN A 126 22.26 -13.45 2.58
N TYR A 127 21.92 -12.54 1.65
CA TYR A 127 21.38 -11.20 1.94
C TYR A 127 19.85 -11.19 2.05
N ASN A 128 19.15 -12.17 1.48
CA ASN A 128 17.69 -12.23 1.56
C ASN A 128 17.21 -12.93 2.84
N LEU A 129 16.28 -12.30 3.57
CA LEU A 129 15.67 -12.83 4.79
C LEU A 129 15.03 -14.22 4.62
N LEU A 130 14.39 -14.46 3.47
CA LEU A 130 13.57 -15.65 3.19
C LEU A 130 14.41 -16.94 3.27
N HIS A 131 15.62 -16.90 2.70
CA HIS A 131 16.55 -18.03 2.61
C HIS A 131 17.84 -17.87 3.44
N LYS A 132 17.86 -16.93 4.41
CA LYS A 132 19.00 -16.71 5.31
C LYS A 132 19.25 -17.91 6.25
N TYR A 133 20.49 -18.36 6.36
CA TYR A 133 20.92 -19.43 7.27
C TYR A 133 20.98 -18.97 8.73
N THR A 134 20.91 -19.93 9.66
CA THR A 134 20.96 -19.71 11.12
C THR A 134 21.79 -20.78 11.87
N TYR A 135 22.79 -21.36 11.20
CA TYR A 135 23.63 -22.41 11.79
C TYR A 135 24.57 -21.86 12.88
N THR A 136 25.15 -20.68 12.66
CA THR A 136 26.04 -20.03 13.63
C THR A 136 25.30 -19.01 14.49
N LYS A 137 25.93 -18.56 15.59
CA LYS A 137 25.36 -17.54 16.47
C LYS A 137 25.16 -16.20 15.73
N GLU A 138 26.18 -15.75 15.01
CA GLU A 138 26.14 -14.52 14.20
C GLU A 138 25.02 -14.55 13.16
N GLN A 139 24.85 -15.68 12.48
CA GLN A 139 23.77 -15.87 11.51
C GLN A 139 22.38 -15.76 12.17
N ARG A 140 22.21 -16.33 13.37
CA ARG A 140 20.95 -16.21 14.15
C ARG A 140 20.66 -14.79 14.56
N GLU A 141 21.66 -14.06 15.03
CA GLU A 141 21.54 -12.65 15.41
C GLU A 141 21.17 -11.81 14.20
N ARG A 142 21.86 -11.99 13.06
CA ARG A 142 21.54 -11.27 11.82
C ARG A 142 20.12 -11.57 11.31
N PHE A 143 19.68 -12.83 11.35
CA PHE A 143 18.29 -13.18 11.01
C PHE A 143 17.29 -12.49 11.94
N ARG A 144 17.55 -12.48 13.25
CA ARG A 144 16.69 -11.84 14.25
C ARG A 144 16.57 -10.34 14.00
N ASP A 145 17.67 -9.67 13.68
CA ASP A 145 17.69 -8.23 13.41
C ASP A 145 16.89 -7.88 12.16
N LEU A 146 17.13 -8.57 11.05
CA LEU A 146 16.36 -8.37 9.81
C LEU A 146 14.88 -8.69 10.02
N ARG A 147 14.55 -9.75 10.78
CA ARG A 147 13.17 -10.11 11.09
C ARG A 147 12.49 -9.05 11.95
N LYS A 148 13.20 -8.47 12.93
CA LYS A 148 12.73 -7.35 13.75
C LYS A 148 12.42 -6.14 12.88
N ILE A 149 13.29 -5.82 11.93
CA ILE A 149 13.09 -4.74 10.96
C ILE A 149 11.85 -5.01 10.10
N THR A 150 11.66 -6.21 9.56
CA THR A 150 10.43 -6.58 8.81
C THR A 150 9.16 -6.42 9.62
N HIS A 151 9.17 -6.78 10.92
CA HIS A 151 8.00 -6.60 11.78
C HIS A 151 7.62 -5.14 12.03
N GLN A 152 8.51 -4.18 11.79
CA GLN A 152 8.15 -2.76 11.84
C GLN A 152 7.40 -2.28 10.60
N GLY A 153 7.40 -3.05 9.50
CA GLY A 153 6.55 -2.81 8.33
C GLY A 153 5.22 -3.54 8.41
N VAL A 154 5.20 -4.80 8.85
CA VAL A 154 4.01 -5.68 8.72
C VAL A 154 3.60 -6.41 10.00
N GLY A 155 4.24 -6.12 11.13
CA GLY A 155 3.90 -6.72 12.41
C GLY A 155 2.54 -6.28 12.94
N ILE A 156 1.99 -7.06 13.86
CA ILE A 156 0.63 -6.88 14.42
C ILE A 156 0.37 -5.44 14.93
N GLN A 157 1.37 -4.81 15.53
CA GLN A 157 1.27 -3.44 16.05
C GLN A 157 1.06 -2.38 14.96
N GLN A 158 1.57 -2.62 13.74
CA GLN A 158 1.46 -1.67 12.63
C GLN A 158 0.11 -1.78 11.91
N ILE A 159 -0.52 -2.95 11.96
CA ILE A 159 -1.78 -3.24 11.25
C ILE A 159 -2.91 -2.28 11.63
N GLN A 160 -2.96 -1.85 12.90
CA GLN A 160 -3.94 -0.85 13.34
C GLN A 160 -3.81 0.47 12.55
N ARG A 161 -2.60 0.86 12.17
CA ARG A 161 -2.35 2.07 11.36
C ARG A 161 -2.80 1.90 9.91
N TYR A 162 -2.83 0.67 9.42
CA TYR A 162 -3.21 0.34 8.05
C TYR A 162 -4.70 0.03 7.87
N ARG A 163 -5.51 0.06 8.94
CA ARG A 163 -6.94 -0.25 8.86
C ARG A 163 -7.66 0.61 7.84
N ASN A 164 -7.55 1.94 7.94
CA ASN A 164 -8.21 2.86 6.99
C ASN A 164 -7.70 2.69 5.56
N LEU A 165 -6.42 2.37 5.41
CA LEU A 165 -5.83 2.10 4.10
C LEU A 165 -6.45 0.85 3.46
N GLN A 166 -6.44 -0.28 4.20
CA GLN A 166 -7.05 -1.52 3.73
C GLN A 166 -8.56 -1.36 3.53
N ASP A 167 -9.21 -0.53 4.34
CA ASP A 167 -10.63 -0.19 4.23
C ASP A 167 -10.92 0.50 2.90
N ASN A 168 -10.21 1.58 2.59
CA ASN A 168 -10.45 2.33 1.37
C ASN A 168 -10.07 1.53 0.13
N GLU A 169 -8.92 0.83 0.13
CA GLU A 169 -8.53 -0.01 -1.01
C GLU A 169 -9.51 -1.15 -1.28
N ASN A 170 -10.12 -1.73 -0.24
CA ASN A 170 -11.15 -2.74 -0.41
C ASN A 170 -12.46 -2.18 -0.99
N LYS A 171 -12.87 -0.97 -0.57
CA LYS A 171 -14.04 -0.29 -1.18
C LYS A 171 -13.82 -0.05 -2.66
N VAL A 172 -12.59 0.36 -3.04
CA VAL A 172 -12.22 0.56 -4.44
C VAL A 172 -12.32 -0.74 -5.24
N VAL A 173 -11.86 -1.88 -4.72
CA VAL A 173 -12.01 -3.18 -5.42
C VAL A 173 -13.46 -3.52 -5.71
N VAL A 174 -14.32 -3.37 -4.70
CA VAL A 174 -15.75 -3.65 -4.88
C VAL A 174 -16.37 -2.66 -5.86
N TYR A 175 -15.92 -1.40 -5.86
CA TYR A 175 -16.35 -0.41 -6.85
C TYR A 175 -15.89 -0.74 -8.27
N ASP A 176 -14.63 -1.14 -8.47
CA ASP A 176 -14.05 -1.48 -9.76
C ASP A 176 -14.75 -2.70 -10.40
N LEU A 177 -15.23 -3.64 -9.58
CA LEU A 177 -16.01 -4.79 -10.04
C LEU A 177 -17.41 -4.40 -10.55
N LEU A 178 -17.96 -3.23 -10.22
CA LEU A 178 -19.20 -2.75 -10.82
C LEU A 178 -19.01 -2.31 -12.28
N THR A 179 -17.85 -1.75 -12.61
CA THR A 179 -17.57 -1.19 -13.94
C THR A 179 -16.95 -2.22 -14.86
N THR A 180 -15.99 -3.01 -14.37
CA THR A 180 -15.20 -3.96 -15.17
C THR A 180 -15.08 -5.32 -14.47
N PRO A 181 -16.20 -6.04 -14.28
CA PRO A 181 -16.21 -7.33 -13.58
C PRO A 181 -15.33 -8.41 -14.23
N ASP A 182 -15.17 -8.36 -15.56
CA ASP A 182 -14.32 -9.30 -16.32
C ASP A 182 -12.84 -9.24 -15.93
N LYS A 183 -12.40 -8.11 -15.34
CA LYS A 183 -11.01 -7.86 -14.93
C LYS A 183 -10.77 -8.14 -13.43
N PHE A 184 -11.62 -8.93 -12.77
CA PHE A 184 -11.53 -9.17 -11.33
C PHE A 184 -10.15 -9.65 -10.84
N VAL A 185 -9.43 -10.47 -11.63
CA VAL A 185 -8.06 -10.90 -11.32
C VAL A 185 -7.13 -9.70 -11.23
N SER A 186 -7.16 -8.82 -12.24
CA SER A 186 -6.36 -7.60 -12.29
C SER A 186 -6.71 -6.64 -11.15
N HIS A 187 -7.99 -6.54 -10.78
CA HIS A 187 -8.44 -5.72 -9.64
C HIS A 187 -7.88 -6.22 -8.30
N PHE A 188 -7.83 -7.55 -8.10
CA PHE A 188 -7.23 -8.14 -6.91
C PHE A 188 -5.70 -8.02 -6.88
N GLU A 189 -5.05 -8.15 -8.03
CA GLU A 189 -3.62 -7.91 -8.20
C GLU A 189 -3.27 -6.43 -7.92
N ARG A 190 -4.05 -5.48 -8.46
CA ARG A 190 -3.95 -4.04 -8.17
C ARG A 190 -4.12 -3.75 -6.68
N TYR A 191 -5.18 -4.29 -6.06
CA TYR A 191 -5.43 -4.13 -4.63
C TYR A 191 -4.28 -4.59 -3.75
N ALA A 192 -3.86 -5.85 -3.95
CA ALA A 192 -2.82 -6.46 -3.14
C ALA A 192 -1.51 -5.67 -3.28
N THR A 193 -1.15 -5.31 -4.52
CA THR A 193 0.06 -4.54 -4.83
C THR A 193 -0.05 -3.12 -4.27
N SER A 194 -1.19 -2.44 -4.39
CA SER A 194 -1.39 -1.08 -3.86
C SER A 194 -1.21 -1.04 -2.34
N VAL A 195 -1.79 -1.99 -1.60
CA VAL A 195 -1.69 -2.04 -0.13
C VAL A 195 -0.22 -2.14 0.31
N VAL A 196 0.55 -3.08 -0.24
CA VAL A 196 1.98 -3.19 0.13
C VAL A 196 2.85 -2.10 -0.48
N SER A 197 2.45 -1.51 -1.61
CA SER A 197 3.15 -0.37 -2.19
C SER A 197 3.00 0.90 -1.34
N ILE A 198 1.81 1.14 -0.78
CA ILE A 198 1.59 2.26 0.14
C ILE A 198 2.36 2.04 1.45
N ILE A 199 2.32 0.84 2.02
CA ILE A 199 3.07 0.52 3.24
C ILE A 199 4.59 0.59 2.99
N GLY A 200 5.04 0.03 1.88
CA GLY A 200 6.44 -0.10 1.49
C GLY A 200 7.07 1.23 1.11
N PHE A 201 6.41 1.94 0.21
CA PHE A 201 6.98 3.00 -0.59
C PHE A 201 6.17 4.31 -0.53
N GLY A 202 5.03 4.33 0.15
CA GLY A 202 4.15 5.50 0.21
C GLY A 202 3.43 5.81 -1.11
N ARG A 203 3.48 4.89 -2.09
CA ARG A 203 2.88 5.06 -3.42
C ARG A 203 1.65 4.18 -3.57
N ARG A 204 0.50 4.80 -3.90
CA ARG A 204 -0.73 4.10 -4.29
C ARG A 204 -0.64 3.60 -5.73
N ILE A 205 -1.17 2.41 -5.98
CA ILE A 205 -1.34 1.86 -7.33
C ILE A 205 -2.82 1.91 -7.68
N GLY A 206 -3.18 2.90 -8.49
CA GLY A 206 -4.56 3.13 -8.94
C GLY A 206 -4.94 2.38 -10.21
N ASP A 207 -3.96 2.01 -11.03
CA ASP A 207 -4.16 1.37 -12.33
C ASP A 207 -3.74 -0.10 -12.28
N CYS A 208 -4.52 -0.97 -12.92
CA CYS A 208 -4.23 -2.38 -13.09
C CYS A 208 -3.05 -2.64 -14.03
N GLN A 209 -2.73 -1.69 -14.92
CA GLN A 209 -1.62 -1.81 -15.87
C GLN A 209 -0.31 -1.18 -15.36
N ASP A 210 -0.24 -0.76 -14.09
CA ASP A 210 0.99 -0.21 -13.54
C ASP A 210 2.13 -1.25 -13.73
N PRO A 211 3.25 -0.87 -14.39
CA PRO A 211 4.36 -1.79 -14.66
C PRO A 211 4.91 -2.48 -13.41
N LEU A 212 4.74 -1.86 -12.23
CA LEU A 212 5.13 -2.44 -10.95
C LEU A 212 4.37 -3.74 -10.64
N ILE A 213 3.09 -3.84 -11.03
CA ILE A 213 2.30 -5.07 -10.85
C ILE A 213 2.89 -6.20 -11.69
N THR A 214 3.07 -5.95 -12.99
CA THR A 214 3.58 -6.95 -13.95
C THR A 214 4.96 -7.46 -13.57
N GLU A 215 5.89 -6.56 -13.23
CA GLU A 215 7.26 -6.95 -12.88
C GLU A 215 7.31 -7.77 -11.57
N VAL A 216 6.57 -7.34 -10.55
CA VAL A 216 6.55 -7.98 -9.23
C VAL A 216 5.89 -9.37 -9.28
N ILE A 217 4.75 -9.49 -9.96
CA ILE A 217 4.04 -10.76 -10.07
C ILE A 217 4.85 -11.76 -10.91
N ALA A 218 5.44 -11.32 -12.02
CA ALA A 218 6.29 -12.18 -12.85
C ALA A 218 7.50 -12.71 -12.06
N GLN A 219 8.17 -11.84 -11.30
CA GLN A 219 9.30 -12.24 -10.46
C GLN A 219 8.90 -13.25 -9.37
N MET A 220 7.75 -13.04 -8.73
CA MET A 220 7.26 -13.95 -7.68
C MET A 220 6.89 -15.33 -8.23
N GLN A 221 6.24 -15.38 -9.40
CA GLN A 221 5.89 -16.65 -10.03
C GLN A 221 7.14 -17.44 -10.48
N ASP A 222 8.13 -16.77 -11.05
CA ASP A 222 9.42 -17.39 -11.40
C ASP A 222 10.15 -17.93 -10.15
N SER A 223 10.15 -17.15 -9.06
CA SER A 223 10.69 -17.56 -7.76
C SER A 223 9.94 -18.77 -7.19
N ALA A 224 8.61 -18.80 -7.30
CA ALA A 224 7.79 -19.91 -6.82
C ALA A 224 8.01 -21.20 -7.63
N GLN A 225 8.27 -21.10 -8.94
CA GLN A 225 8.59 -22.26 -9.77
C GLN A 225 9.97 -22.85 -9.43
N THR A 226 10.96 -21.99 -9.20
CA THR A 226 12.33 -22.41 -8.86
C THR A 226 12.48 -22.96 -7.44
N ALA A 227 11.56 -22.62 -6.53
CA ALA A 227 11.50 -23.20 -5.19
C ALA A 227 11.07 -24.68 -5.16
N VAL A 228 10.40 -25.15 -6.22
CA VAL A 228 9.94 -26.54 -6.34
C VAL A 228 11.01 -27.38 -7.03
N VAL A 229 11.32 -28.54 -6.46
CA VAL A 229 12.24 -29.51 -7.07
C VAL A 229 11.50 -30.28 -8.15
N ALA A 230 12.07 -30.33 -9.36
CA ALA A 230 11.58 -31.13 -10.48
C ALA A 230 12.74 -31.56 -11.38
N LYS A 231 12.45 -32.39 -12.39
CA LYS A 231 13.44 -33.07 -13.26
C LYS A 231 13.84 -32.29 -14.51
N ASP A 232 13.30 -31.10 -14.73
CA ASP A 232 13.59 -30.19 -15.83
C ASP A 232 14.79 -29.28 -15.54
N PHE A 233 15.34 -28.66 -16.59
CA PHE A 233 16.31 -27.58 -16.47
C PHE A 233 15.57 -26.25 -16.27
N PRO A 234 16.01 -25.40 -15.32
CA PRO A 234 17.30 -25.39 -14.63
C PRO A 234 17.38 -26.21 -13.31
N ARG A 235 16.29 -26.83 -12.84
CA ARG A 235 16.18 -27.46 -11.51
C ARG A 235 17.11 -28.68 -11.30
N LEU A 236 17.53 -29.35 -12.37
CA LEU A 236 18.58 -30.38 -12.32
C LEU A 236 19.92 -29.93 -11.72
N MET A 237 20.20 -28.62 -11.68
CA MET A 237 21.40 -28.10 -11.02
C MET A 237 21.42 -28.37 -9.51
N GLU A 238 20.27 -28.58 -8.85
CA GLU A 238 20.23 -29.03 -7.45
C GLU A 238 20.84 -30.43 -7.27
N THR A 239 20.60 -31.32 -8.25
CA THR A 239 21.14 -32.68 -8.28
C THR A 239 22.62 -32.67 -8.69
N PHE A 240 22.97 -31.80 -9.65
CA PHE A 240 24.33 -31.67 -10.18
C PHE A 240 24.88 -30.25 -10.04
N PRO A 241 25.33 -29.82 -8.84
CA PRO A 241 25.75 -28.45 -8.58
C PRO A 241 26.90 -27.93 -9.45
N TRP A 242 27.71 -28.84 -10.02
CA TRP A 242 28.81 -28.48 -10.89
C TRP A 242 28.33 -27.88 -12.23
N LEU A 243 27.10 -28.17 -12.67
CA LEU A 243 26.47 -27.54 -13.83
C LEU A 243 26.29 -26.02 -13.66
N ALA A 244 26.17 -25.55 -12.41
CA ALA A 244 26.11 -24.13 -12.10
C ALA A 244 27.46 -23.40 -12.25
N LYS A 245 28.58 -24.11 -12.48
CA LYS A 245 29.89 -23.48 -12.67
C LYS A 245 30.21 -23.11 -14.13
N PHE A 246 29.45 -23.63 -15.09
CA PHE A 246 29.71 -23.37 -16.52
C PHE A 246 29.45 -21.91 -16.89
N PRO A 247 30.28 -21.27 -17.74
CA PRO A 247 29.98 -19.96 -18.29
C PRO A 247 28.64 -19.92 -19.03
N HIS A 248 27.90 -18.82 -18.92
CA HIS A 248 26.55 -18.70 -19.47
C HIS A 248 26.47 -18.86 -21.00
N TRP A 249 27.54 -18.53 -21.73
CA TRP A 249 27.57 -18.60 -23.19
C TRP A 249 27.58 -20.04 -23.74
N ILE A 250 27.96 -21.04 -22.92
CA ILE A 250 27.94 -22.47 -23.28
C ILE A 250 26.90 -23.29 -22.50
N ALA A 251 26.12 -22.66 -21.63
CA ALA A 251 25.20 -23.33 -20.71
C ALA A 251 23.74 -22.97 -21.03
N PRO A 252 23.13 -23.56 -22.07
CA PRO A 252 21.72 -23.30 -22.42
C PRO A 252 20.77 -23.68 -21.28
N TRP A 253 21.14 -24.64 -20.42
CA TRP A 253 20.40 -25.03 -19.22
C TRP A 253 20.35 -23.95 -18.12
N LYS A 254 21.12 -22.86 -18.26
CA LYS A 254 21.03 -21.67 -17.39
C LYS A 254 20.14 -20.56 -17.96
N ARG A 255 19.53 -20.76 -19.14
CA ARG A 255 18.55 -19.80 -19.67
C ARG A 255 17.33 -19.80 -18.73
N GLY A 256 16.87 -18.61 -18.33
CA GLY A 256 15.82 -18.44 -17.31
C GLY A 256 16.35 -18.00 -15.95
N THR A 257 17.50 -18.53 -15.48
CA THR A 257 18.10 -18.18 -14.17
C THR A 257 18.64 -16.75 -14.09
N ARG A 258 18.60 -16.01 -15.21
CA ARG A 258 19.13 -14.65 -15.37
C ARG A 258 18.04 -13.57 -15.35
N ARG A 259 16.75 -13.94 -15.40
CA ARG A 259 15.66 -12.95 -15.48
C ARG A 259 15.47 -12.17 -14.18
N SER A 260 15.74 -12.75 -13.01
CA SER A 260 15.58 -12.04 -11.73
C SER A 260 16.69 -11.03 -11.40
N VAL A 261 17.73 -10.88 -12.24
CA VAL A 261 18.85 -9.97 -11.97
C VAL A 261 19.44 -9.40 -13.29
N LYS A 262 18.63 -8.74 -14.11
CA LYS A 262 19.21 -7.68 -14.95
C LYS A 262 19.30 -6.43 -14.07
N PRO A 263 20.50 -5.84 -13.86
CA PRO A 263 20.57 -4.43 -13.52
C PRO A 263 20.04 -3.68 -14.75
N THR A 264 18.78 -3.32 -14.74
CA THR A 264 18.20 -2.44 -15.75
C THR A 264 18.95 -1.11 -15.58
N LEU A 265 19.83 -0.80 -16.53
CA LEU A 265 20.61 0.44 -16.62
C LEU A 265 21.58 0.73 -15.46
N GLY A 266 22.58 -0.13 -15.21
CA GLY A 266 23.88 0.29 -14.64
C GLY A 266 23.90 1.07 -13.30
N ARG A 267 22.77 1.12 -12.57
CA ARG A 267 22.58 1.96 -11.39
C ARG A 267 21.57 1.27 -10.47
N HIS A 268 22.10 0.58 -9.45
CA HIS A 268 21.39 -0.13 -8.38
C HIS A 268 20.36 -1.22 -8.80
N ASP A 269 20.09 -2.14 -7.87
CA ASP A 269 19.04 -3.16 -7.96
C ASP A 269 17.67 -2.47 -8.00
N PHE A 270 16.69 -2.97 -8.78
CA PHE A 270 15.39 -2.32 -9.00
C PHE A 270 14.69 -1.96 -7.68
N PHE A 271 14.67 -2.89 -6.73
CA PHE A 271 14.04 -2.67 -5.42
C PHE A 271 14.85 -1.73 -4.52
N TYR A 272 16.17 -1.66 -4.70
CA TYR A 272 16.98 -0.66 -4.02
C TYR A 272 16.66 0.75 -4.55
N ALA A 273 16.59 0.91 -5.87
CA ALA A 273 16.23 2.18 -6.50
C ALA A 273 14.81 2.62 -6.08
N LEU A 274 13.85 1.69 -6.06
CA LEU A 274 12.49 1.96 -5.59
C LEU A 274 12.46 2.35 -4.11
N ALA A 275 13.26 1.69 -3.26
CA ALA A 275 13.38 2.05 -1.86
C ALA A 275 14.06 3.43 -1.67
N GLU A 276 15.08 3.74 -2.47
CA GLU A 276 15.78 5.03 -2.43
C GLU A 276 14.87 6.18 -2.88
N GLU A 277 14.07 5.97 -3.93
CA GLU A 277 13.03 6.91 -4.36
C GLU A 277 12.00 7.14 -3.24
N ALA A 278 11.49 6.06 -2.64
CA ALA A 278 10.55 6.13 -1.52
C ALA A 278 11.15 6.77 -0.26
N ASN A 279 12.47 6.67 -0.06
CA ASN A 279 13.14 7.35 1.03
C ASN A 279 13.10 8.88 0.87
N GLN A 280 13.03 9.36 -0.37
CA GLN A 280 12.97 10.78 -0.72
C GLN A 280 11.52 11.29 -0.83
N SER A 281 10.52 10.40 -0.88
CA SER A 281 9.10 10.78 -1.02
C SER A 281 8.59 11.51 0.23
N PRO A 282 7.53 12.33 0.15
CA PRO A 282 6.86 12.86 1.35
C PRO A 282 6.11 11.75 2.11
N GLY A 283 5.96 11.91 3.43
CA GLY A 283 5.25 10.95 4.31
C GLY A 283 6.12 9.81 4.86
N GLU A 284 5.68 9.16 5.94
CA GLU A 284 6.39 7.98 6.49
C GLU A 284 6.03 6.72 5.70
N ASN A 285 7.03 5.89 5.40
CA ASN A 285 6.86 4.58 4.76
C ASN A 285 7.95 3.61 5.25
N TYR A 286 7.81 2.33 4.93
CA TYR A 286 8.75 1.30 5.36
C TYR A 286 10.16 1.50 4.77
N ALA A 287 10.30 1.93 3.52
CA ALA A 287 11.59 2.20 2.91
C ALA A 287 12.39 3.26 3.70
N LYS A 288 11.76 4.36 4.10
CA LYS A 288 12.37 5.35 5.00
C LYS A 288 12.85 4.76 6.32
N TYR A 289 12.05 3.88 6.91
CA TYR A 289 12.45 3.15 8.11
C TYR A 289 13.70 2.30 7.85
N LEU A 290 13.79 1.61 6.70
CA LEU A 290 15.00 0.84 6.33
C LEU A 290 16.24 1.73 6.27
N PHE A 291 16.17 2.88 5.60
CA PHE A 291 17.32 3.78 5.48
C PHE A 291 17.69 4.46 6.81
N ARG A 292 16.70 4.79 7.66
CA ARG A 292 16.94 5.36 8.99
C ARG A 292 17.69 4.39 9.91
N GLU A 293 17.33 3.11 9.87
CA GLU A 293 17.93 2.09 10.74
C GLU A 293 19.17 1.43 10.11
N ALA A 294 19.42 1.66 8.81
CA ALA A 294 20.55 1.08 8.10
C ALA A 294 21.91 1.29 8.80
N PRO A 295 22.24 2.49 9.35
CA PRO A 295 23.48 2.70 10.09
C PRO A 295 23.53 1.90 11.40
N GLN A 296 22.42 1.81 12.13
CA GLN A 296 22.35 1.12 13.42
C GLN A 296 22.58 -0.39 13.28
N TYR A 297 21.95 -1.01 12.29
CA TYR A 297 22.08 -2.45 12.04
C TYR A 297 23.16 -2.78 11.01
N ASN A 298 23.91 -1.79 10.50
CA ASN A 298 24.89 -1.97 9.43
C ASN A 298 24.28 -2.76 8.24
N LEU A 299 23.17 -2.27 7.69
CA LEU A 299 22.46 -2.94 6.59
C LEU A 299 23.23 -2.81 5.29
N HIS A 300 23.47 -3.95 4.63
CA HIS A 300 24.06 -3.95 3.30
C HIS A 300 23.03 -3.43 2.27
N PRO A 301 23.42 -2.72 1.19
CA PRO A 301 22.49 -2.27 0.16
C PRO A 301 21.61 -3.39 -0.42
N LEU A 302 22.19 -4.59 -0.61
CA LEU A 302 21.43 -5.77 -1.02
C LEU A 302 20.42 -6.25 0.04
N GLU A 303 20.68 -6.06 1.33
CA GLU A 303 19.67 -6.37 2.36
C GLU A 303 18.52 -5.37 2.34
N ILE A 304 18.79 -4.08 2.11
CA ILE A 304 17.74 -3.07 1.92
C ILE A 304 16.88 -3.44 0.70
N SER A 305 17.53 -3.74 -0.43
CA SER A 305 16.86 -4.19 -1.66
C SER A 305 15.96 -5.40 -1.41
N ASN A 306 16.51 -6.45 -0.80
CA ASN A 306 15.78 -7.68 -0.55
C ASN A 306 14.64 -7.50 0.50
N LEU A 307 14.81 -6.63 1.50
CA LEU A 307 13.73 -6.33 2.46
C LEU A 307 12.57 -5.60 1.78
N ALA A 308 12.86 -4.66 0.88
CA ALA A 308 11.86 -3.98 0.06
C ALA A 308 11.17 -4.96 -0.92
N ALA A 309 11.94 -5.79 -1.62
CA ALA A 309 11.44 -6.81 -2.54
C ALA A 309 10.54 -7.83 -1.84
N ASN A 310 10.96 -8.31 -0.66
CA ASN A 310 10.19 -9.27 0.13
C ASN A 310 8.84 -8.71 0.57
N LEU A 311 8.76 -7.41 0.89
CA LEU A 311 7.49 -6.78 1.26
C LEU A 311 6.54 -6.68 0.06
N LEU A 312 7.03 -6.16 -1.06
CA LEU A 312 6.21 -5.93 -2.25
C LEU A 312 5.75 -7.25 -2.87
N GLY A 313 6.69 -8.14 -3.17
CA GLY A 313 6.37 -9.36 -3.90
C GLY A 313 5.60 -10.38 -3.07
N ALA A 314 5.94 -10.57 -1.78
CA ALA A 314 5.17 -11.50 -0.96
C ALA A 314 3.73 -11.01 -0.73
N GLY A 315 3.51 -9.70 -0.58
CA GLY A 315 2.17 -9.19 -0.33
C GLY A 315 1.27 -9.14 -1.58
N ALA A 316 1.85 -8.84 -2.73
CA ALA A 316 1.12 -8.71 -4.00
C ALA A 316 0.57 -10.05 -4.50
N ASP A 317 1.44 -11.05 -4.74
CA ASP A 317 1.05 -12.32 -5.37
C ASP A 317 0.20 -13.22 -4.46
N THR A 318 0.52 -13.31 -3.16
CA THR A 318 -0.19 -14.26 -2.29
C THR A 318 -1.59 -13.78 -1.91
N SER A 319 -1.76 -12.48 -1.69
CA SER A 319 -3.06 -11.94 -1.27
C SER A 319 -4.04 -11.94 -2.42
N SER A 320 -3.60 -11.54 -3.63
CA SER A 320 -4.43 -11.61 -4.84
C SER A 320 -4.84 -13.06 -5.14
N SER A 321 -3.90 -14.01 -5.10
CA SER A 321 -4.18 -15.44 -5.33
C SER A 321 -5.17 -16.04 -4.31
N THR A 322 -5.15 -15.55 -3.07
CA THR A 322 -6.12 -15.94 -2.03
C THR A 322 -7.51 -15.41 -2.36
N LEU A 323 -7.63 -14.16 -2.82
CA LEU A 323 -8.92 -13.57 -3.21
C LEU A 323 -9.50 -14.25 -4.47
N ILE A 324 -8.66 -14.56 -5.46
CA ILE A 324 -9.07 -15.32 -6.65
C ILE A 324 -9.59 -16.72 -6.24
N THR A 325 -8.90 -17.36 -5.30
CA THR A 325 -9.34 -18.64 -4.70
C THR A 325 -10.67 -18.49 -3.96
N ALA A 326 -10.89 -17.39 -3.25
CA ALA A 326 -12.17 -17.12 -2.60
C ALA A 326 -13.31 -17.01 -3.63
N ILE A 327 -13.11 -16.31 -4.74
CA ILE A 327 -14.10 -16.24 -5.83
C ILE A 327 -14.36 -17.62 -6.44
N LEU A 328 -13.32 -18.44 -6.63
CA LEU A 328 -13.48 -19.80 -7.12
C LEU A 328 -14.35 -20.64 -6.16
N ALA A 329 -14.12 -20.51 -4.84
CA ALA A 329 -14.93 -21.19 -3.82
C ALA A 329 -16.39 -20.71 -3.84
N MET A 330 -16.62 -19.39 -3.89
CA MET A 330 -17.97 -18.80 -3.95
C MET A 330 -18.75 -19.30 -5.17
N ARG A 331 -18.07 -19.43 -6.32
CA ARG A 331 -18.67 -19.93 -7.56
C ARG A 331 -18.89 -21.44 -7.53
N ALA A 332 -17.96 -22.22 -6.98
CA ALA A 332 -18.02 -23.68 -6.98
C ALA A 332 -18.95 -24.25 -5.90
N PHE A 333 -19.14 -23.54 -4.79
CA PHE A 333 -19.93 -23.96 -3.63
C PHE A 333 -20.92 -22.86 -3.18
N PRO A 334 -21.87 -22.47 -4.05
CA PRO A 334 -22.79 -21.37 -3.78
C PRO A 334 -23.69 -21.62 -2.56
N GLU A 335 -23.91 -22.87 -2.15
CA GLU A 335 -24.67 -23.21 -0.94
C GLU A 335 -24.04 -22.63 0.33
N THR A 336 -22.73 -22.36 0.32
CA THR A 336 -22.01 -21.79 1.45
C THR A 336 -22.20 -20.29 1.61
N LEU A 337 -22.72 -19.61 0.57
CA LEU A 337 -23.02 -18.18 0.58
C LEU A 337 -24.31 -17.86 1.33
N GLN A 338 -25.31 -18.76 1.35
CA GLN A 338 -26.59 -18.47 1.98
C GLN A 338 -26.45 -18.14 3.49
N PRO A 339 -25.75 -18.94 4.31
CA PRO A 339 -25.57 -18.58 5.72
C PRO A 339 -24.73 -17.31 5.92
N ALA A 340 -23.80 -17.02 5.00
CA ALA A 340 -23.04 -15.77 5.04
C ALA A 340 -23.91 -14.55 4.71
N TRP A 341 -24.85 -14.68 3.77
CA TRP A 341 -25.83 -13.66 3.45
C TRP A 341 -26.80 -13.43 4.61
N ASP A 342 -27.29 -14.49 5.25
CA ASP A 342 -28.16 -14.38 6.42
C ASP A 342 -27.44 -13.65 7.58
N GLU A 343 -26.16 -13.96 7.82
CA GLU A 343 -25.34 -13.29 8.83
C GLU A 343 -25.11 -11.81 8.49
N ILE A 344 -24.68 -11.52 7.25
CA ILE A 344 -24.28 -10.17 6.87
C ILE A 344 -25.49 -9.23 6.76
N ASP A 345 -26.63 -9.72 6.30
CA ASP A 345 -27.86 -8.93 6.22
C ASP A 345 -28.40 -8.62 7.62
N ARG A 346 -28.22 -9.53 8.58
CA ARG A 346 -28.58 -9.33 9.99
C ARG A 346 -27.68 -8.33 10.71
N VAL A 347 -26.36 -8.42 10.52
CA VAL A 347 -25.37 -7.64 11.29
C VAL A 347 -25.06 -6.29 10.64
N VAL A 348 -24.88 -6.27 9.32
CA VAL A 348 -24.44 -5.08 8.56
C VAL A 348 -25.62 -4.41 7.87
N GLY A 349 -26.51 -5.21 7.29
CA GLY A 349 -27.60 -4.73 6.44
C GLY A 349 -27.09 -4.23 5.08
N ARG A 350 -27.87 -3.35 4.44
CA ARG A 350 -27.63 -2.90 3.05
C ARG A 350 -27.09 -1.48 2.91
N ALA A 351 -27.21 -0.66 3.97
CA ALA A 351 -26.95 0.78 3.90
C ALA A 351 -25.46 1.16 3.99
N ARG A 352 -24.60 0.22 4.40
CA ARG A 352 -23.14 0.39 4.49
C ARG A 352 -22.43 -0.90 4.14
N SER A 353 -21.17 -0.82 3.70
CA SER A 353 -20.35 -2.02 3.57
C SER A 353 -19.84 -2.54 4.93
N PRO A 354 -19.47 -3.84 5.02
CA PRO A 354 -18.82 -4.41 6.18
C PRO A 354 -17.54 -3.69 6.58
N THR A 355 -17.26 -3.69 7.87
CA THR A 355 -16.07 -3.13 8.53
C THR A 355 -15.40 -4.21 9.41
N LEU A 356 -14.18 -3.95 9.86
CA LEU A 356 -13.44 -4.89 10.71
C LEU A 356 -14.00 -5.06 12.12
N ASP A 357 -14.88 -4.15 12.55
CA ASP A 357 -15.47 -4.18 13.89
C ASP A 357 -16.82 -4.94 13.91
N ASP A 358 -17.30 -5.40 12.76
CA ASP A 358 -18.53 -6.20 12.64
C ASP A 358 -18.33 -7.64 13.14
N ASP A 359 -19.23 -8.12 13.99
CA ASP A 359 -19.17 -9.48 14.52
C ASP A 359 -19.75 -10.50 13.52
N LEU A 360 -18.88 -11.02 12.65
CA LEU A 360 -19.23 -11.93 11.56
C LEU A 360 -18.56 -13.31 11.74
N PRO A 361 -19.00 -14.14 12.71
CA PRO A 361 -18.40 -15.45 12.99
C PRO A 361 -18.42 -16.42 11.80
N TYR A 362 -19.52 -16.52 11.06
CA TYR A 362 -19.60 -17.39 9.88
C TYR A 362 -18.66 -16.91 8.77
N LEU A 363 -18.59 -15.61 8.48
CA LEU A 363 -17.64 -15.10 7.48
C LEU A 363 -16.18 -15.20 7.92
N ARG A 364 -15.89 -15.10 9.22
CA ARG A 364 -14.56 -15.43 9.75
C ARG A 364 -14.25 -16.90 9.48
N ALA A 365 -15.19 -17.80 9.73
CA ALA A 365 -15.05 -19.23 9.42
C ALA A 365 -14.89 -19.49 7.90
N PHE A 366 -15.64 -18.78 7.06
CA PHE A 366 -15.53 -18.81 5.60
C PHE A 366 -14.12 -18.39 5.16
N THR A 367 -13.60 -17.30 5.72
CA THR A 367 -12.24 -16.82 5.42
C THR A 367 -11.18 -17.85 5.84
N LYS A 368 -11.34 -18.50 7.00
CA LYS A 368 -10.46 -19.59 7.43
C LYS A 368 -10.51 -20.79 6.48
N GLU A 369 -11.69 -21.13 5.98
CA GLU A 369 -11.84 -22.20 4.98
C GLU A 369 -11.21 -21.83 3.63
N VAL A 370 -11.21 -20.54 3.22
CA VAL A 370 -10.41 -20.10 2.05
C VAL A 370 -8.93 -20.38 2.27
N PHE A 371 -8.39 -20.05 3.45
CA PHE A 371 -6.98 -20.32 3.76
C PHE A 371 -6.67 -21.82 3.80
N ARG A 372 -7.59 -22.68 4.25
CA ARG A 372 -7.39 -24.13 4.31
C ARG A 372 -7.59 -24.83 2.96
N TRP A 373 -8.71 -24.58 2.29
CA TRP A 373 -9.19 -25.34 1.13
C TRP A 373 -8.16 -25.38 -0.02
N ARG A 374 -7.60 -24.22 -0.36
CA ARG A 374 -6.57 -24.09 -1.40
C ARG A 374 -5.52 -23.07 -0.96
N SER A 375 -4.76 -23.44 0.06
CA SER A 375 -3.60 -22.66 0.55
C SER A 375 -2.68 -22.22 -0.59
N VAL A 376 -2.42 -20.92 -0.74
CA VAL A 376 -1.53 -20.41 -1.81
C VAL A 376 -0.12 -21.00 -1.69
N ALA A 377 0.48 -20.97 -0.50
CA ALA A 377 1.79 -21.57 -0.23
C ALA A 377 1.66 -23.10 -0.03
N ILE A 378 1.47 -23.83 -1.11
CA ILE A 378 0.99 -25.23 -1.07
C ILE A 378 1.99 -26.23 -0.49
N ILE A 379 3.27 -25.85 -0.44
CA ILE A 379 4.35 -26.61 0.22
C ILE A 379 4.79 -25.98 1.56
N GLY A 380 3.98 -25.09 2.14
CA GLY A 380 4.30 -24.44 3.42
C GLY A 380 5.45 -23.44 3.35
N GLY A 381 5.68 -22.87 2.17
CA GLY A 381 6.73 -21.89 1.91
C GLY A 381 8.13 -22.50 1.79
N THR A 382 9.15 -21.69 2.08
CA THR A 382 10.56 -22.13 1.98
C THR A 382 10.87 -23.20 3.02
N ALA A 383 11.59 -24.24 2.60
CA ALA A 383 11.95 -25.37 3.46
C ALA A 383 12.77 -24.97 4.69
N HIS A 384 12.68 -25.78 5.72
CA HIS A 384 13.45 -25.67 6.95
C HIS A 384 14.68 -26.58 6.92
N ALA A 385 15.64 -26.32 7.79
CA ALA A 385 16.74 -27.24 8.07
C ALA A 385 17.08 -27.25 9.57
N PRO A 386 17.40 -28.42 10.13
CA PRO A 386 17.84 -28.53 11.51
C PRO A 386 19.26 -28.01 11.66
N THR A 387 19.53 -27.27 12.73
CA THR A 387 20.83 -26.66 13.04
C THR A 387 21.82 -27.64 13.68
N GLN A 388 21.34 -28.79 14.13
CA GLN A 388 22.05 -29.91 14.72
C GLN A 388 21.37 -31.23 14.32
N ASP A 389 22.04 -32.35 14.56
CA ASP A 389 21.40 -33.66 14.41
C ASP A 389 20.27 -33.82 15.44
N ASP A 390 19.20 -34.52 15.06
CA ASP A 390 18.03 -34.74 15.90
C ASP A 390 17.45 -36.14 15.70
N TYR A 391 16.72 -36.62 16.70
CA TYR A 391 15.92 -37.84 16.62
C TYR A 391 14.44 -37.51 16.87
N TRP A 392 13.59 -37.92 15.93
CA TRP A 392 12.14 -37.76 16.05
C TRP A 392 11.44 -39.06 15.69
N ASN A 393 10.63 -39.57 16.63
CA ASN A 393 9.87 -40.82 16.50
C ASN A 393 10.73 -42.01 16.01
N GLY A 394 11.94 -42.16 16.57
CA GLY A 394 12.90 -43.21 16.18
C GLY A 394 13.69 -42.93 14.91
N TYR A 395 13.33 -41.92 14.11
CA TYR A 395 14.08 -41.53 12.92
C TYR A 395 15.22 -40.56 13.24
N TYR A 396 16.36 -40.80 12.62
CA TYR A 396 17.51 -39.91 12.64
C TYR A 396 17.38 -38.84 11.56
N ILE A 397 17.50 -37.56 11.94
CA ILE A 397 17.45 -36.42 11.03
C ILE A 397 18.76 -35.65 11.16
N PRO A 398 19.69 -35.77 10.19
CA PRO A 398 20.95 -35.06 10.23
C PRO A 398 20.79 -33.54 10.13
N LYS A 399 21.74 -32.81 10.71
CA LYS A 399 21.94 -31.37 10.54
C LYS A 399 21.93 -31.00 9.05
N GLY A 400 21.21 -29.93 8.73
CA GLY A 400 21.15 -29.39 7.37
C GLY A 400 20.25 -30.16 6.39
N THR A 401 19.58 -31.22 6.84
CA THR A 401 18.57 -31.94 6.03
C THR A 401 17.49 -30.97 5.55
N TRP A 402 17.07 -31.09 4.28
CA TRP A 402 16.00 -30.29 3.71
C TRP A 402 14.66 -30.79 4.24
N MET A 403 13.99 -30.00 5.08
CA MET A 403 12.69 -30.30 5.68
C MET A 403 11.60 -29.48 4.98
N GLN A 404 10.80 -30.09 4.12
CA GLN A 404 9.74 -29.43 3.37
C GLN A 404 8.36 -29.74 3.97
N GLY A 405 7.50 -28.73 4.10
CA GLY A 405 6.10 -28.96 4.45
C GLY A 405 5.28 -29.39 3.22
N ASN A 406 4.30 -30.27 3.40
CA ASN A 406 3.29 -30.55 2.39
C ASN A 406 1.94 -30.01 2.87
N VAL A 407 1.69 -28.71 2.67
CA VAL A 407 0.44 -28.10 3.12
C VAL A 407 -0.75 -28.66 2.36
N TRP A 408 -0.58 -29.05 1.09
CA TRP A 408 -1.59 -29.83 0.35
C TRP A 408 -2.02 -31.06 1.15
N ALA A 409 -1.09 -31.96 1.48
CA ALA A 409 -1.41 -33.18 2.22
C ALA A 409 -1.97 -32.91 3.61
N ILE A 410 -1.45 -31.89 4.32
CA ILE A 410 -1.92 -31.51 5.65
C ILE A 410 -3.37 -31.00 5.61
N HIS A 411 -3.72 -30.17 4.62
CA HIS A 411 -5.07 -29.63 4.47
C HIS A 411 -6.04 -30.59 3.76
N HIS A 412 -5.53 -31.65 3.12
CA HIS A 412 -6.31 -32.72 2.50
C HIS A 412 -6.35 -34.01 3.33
N ASN A 413 -5.86 -33.98 4.56
CA ASN A 413 -5.96 -35.14 5.43
C ASN A 413 -7.37 -35.27 5.97
N GLU A 414 -8.08 -36.34 5.56
CA GLU A 414 -9.46 -36.63 5.96
C GLU A 414 -9.62 -36.81 7.48
N ARG A 415 -8.54 -37.10 8.22
CA ARG A 415 -8.58 -37.20 9.68
C ARG A 415 -8.97 -35.87 10.33
N GLU A 416 -8.43 -34.77 9.82
CA GLU A 416 -8.74 -33.41 10.28
C GLU A 416 -9.83 -32.75 9.42
N PHE A 417 -9.90 -33.06 8.13
CA PHE A 417 -10.81 -32.41 7.18
C PHE A 417 -11.55 -33.45 6.33
N PRO A 418 -12.62 -34.09 6.85
CA PRO A 418 -13.43 -35.04 6.08
C PRO A 418 -14.00 -34.38 4.81
N ASP A 419 -13.92 -35.04 3.65
CA ASP A 419 -14.27 -34.44 2.35
C ASP A 419 -13.49 -33.13 2.07
N PRO A 420 -12.14 -33.19 1.98
CA PRO A 420 -11.28 -32.01 2.03
C PRO A 420 -11.41 -31.09 0.81
N ASP A 421 -11.89 -31.62 -0.31
CA ASP A 421 -12.12 -30.87 -1.54
C ASP A 421 -13.44 -30.09 -1.53
N ARG A 422 -14.38 -30.44 -0.62
CA ARG A 422 -15.58 -29.64 -0.39
C ARG A 422 -15.26 -28.45 0.50
N PHE A 423 -15.57 -27.26 -0.01
CA PHE A 423 -15.47 -26.02 0.74
C PHE A 423 -16.57 -25.97 1.82
N ASN A 424 -16.19 -26.09 3.09
CA ASN A 424 -17.14 -26.08 4.20
C ASN A 424 -16.68 -25.16 5.36
N PRO A 425 -17.19 -23.92 5.44
CA PRO A 425 -16.91 -23.01 6.54
C PRO A 425 -17.24 -23.57 7.93
N ARG A 426 -18.20 -24.51 8.06
CA ARG A 426 -18.65 -25.04 9.36
C ARG A 426 -17.55 -25.76 10.15
N ARG A 427 -16.48 -26.22 9.47
CA ARG A 427 -15.28 -26.80 10.10
C ARG A 427 -14.60 -25.89 11.13
N PHE A 428 -14.83 -24.57 11.01
CA PHE A 428 -14.26 -23.56 11.90
C PHE A 428 -15.27 -22.95 12.87
N LEU A 429 -16.44 -23.57 13.00
CA LEU A 429 -17.47 -23.25 13.98
C LEU A 429 -17.55 -24.36 15.04
N ASP A 430 -18.35 -24.18 16.09
CA ASP A 430 -18.59 -25.26 17.05
C ASP A 430 -19.71 -26.17 16.51
N THR A 431 -19.36 -27.10 15.62
CA THR A 431 -20.28 -28.00 14.92
C THR A 431 -19.72 -29.42 14.82
N ASP A 432 -20.55 -30.38 14.41
CA ASP A 432 -20.13 -31.78 14.22
C ASP A 432 -19.04 -31.97 13.15
N ASP A 433 -18.86 -30.99 12.25
CA ASP A 433 -17.82 -30.97 11.21
C ASP A 433 -16.43 -30.64 11.77
N THR A 434 -16.36 -30.16 13.02
CA THR A 434 -15.13 -29.71 13.64
C THR A 434 -14.30 -30.89 14.14
N ARG A 435 -12.99 -30.83 13.84
CA ARG A 435 -12.02 -31.85 14.23
C ARG A 435 -10.84 -31.20 14.93
N PRO A 436 -10.18 -31.91 15.87
CA PRO A 436 -8.98 -31.40 16.51
C PRO A 436 -7.88 -31.11 15.48
N PHE A 437 -7.31 -29.92 15.55
CA PHE A 437 -6.18 -29.52 14.71
C PHE A 437 -5.10 -28.88 15.59
N PRO A 438 -3.79 -29.12 15.35
CA PRO A 438 -2.75 -28.51 16.17
C PRO A 438 -2.63 -26.99 15.90
N GLY A 439 -2.74 -26.22 16.98
CA GLY A 439 -2.67 -24.75 16.95
C GLY A 439 -4.04 -24.07 16.87
N GLU A 440 -4.11 -22.82 17.31
CA GLU A 440 -5.40 -22.11 17.54
C GLU A 440 -6.13 -21.69 16.26
N LYS A 441 -5.44 -21.63 15.12
CA LYS A 441 -6.02 -21.13 13.86
C LYS A 441 -6.85 -22.20 13.13
N GLY A 442 -6.54 -23.48 13.33
CA GLY A 442 -7.16 -24.61 12.63
C GLY A 442 -6.64 -24.85 11.21
N TYR A 443 -5.56 -24.17 10.80
CA TYR A 443 -4.90 -24.35 9.50
C TYR A 443 -3.41 -23.95 9.59
N MET A 444 -2.63 -24.16 8.51
CA MET A 444 -1.14 -24.06 8.48
C MET A 444 -0.60 -23.30 7.26
N THR A 445 -1.41 -22.44 6.65
CA THR A 445 -1.11 -21.67 5.42
C THR A 445 0.08 -20.72 5.57
N PHE A 446 0.33 -20.21 6.78
CA PHE A 446 1.36 -19.19 7.06
C PHE A 446 2.70 -19.77 7.55
N GLY A 447 2.93 -21.07 7.37
CA GLY A 447 4.16 -21.75 7.81
C GLY A 447 4.25 -21.89 9.33
N TRP A 448 5.47 -22.11 9.85
CA TRP A 448 5.66 -22.61 11.21
C TRP A 448 6.78 -21.91 11.99
N GLY A 449 6.60 -21.87 13.31
CA GLY A 449 7.63 -21.53 14.29
C GLY A 449 8.28 -20.17 14.05
N ARG A 450 9.61 -20.09 14.22
CA ARG A 450 10.40 -18.86 14.06
C ARG A 450 10.47 -18.32 12.62
N ARG A 451 9.97 -19.09 11.65
CA ARG A 451 9.96 -18.76 10.22
C ARG A 451 8.54 -18.57 9.68
N SER A 452 7.54 -18.47 10.55
CA SER A 452 6.16 -18.15 10.16
C SER A 452 6.10 -16.85 9.36
N CYS A 453 5.05 -16.66 8.57
CA CYS A 453 4.87 -15.47 7.74
C CYS A 453 4.91 -14.19 8.60
N ALA A 454 5.70 -13.20 8.18
CA ALA A 454 5.77 -11.90 8.89
C ALA A 454 4.49 -11.09 8.71
N GLY A 455 3.84 -11.21 7.56
CA GLY A 455 2.64 -10.47 7.18
C GLY A 455 1.33 -11.22 7.44
N GLN A 456 1.33 -12.32 8.19
CA GLN A 456 0.14 -13.15 8.43
C GLN A 456 -1.06 -12.31 8.88
N ALA A 457 -0.89 -11.48 9.90
CA ALA A 457 -2.00 -10.71 10.42
C ALA A 457 -2.51 -9.63 9.43
N LEU A 458 -1.61 -9.07 8.60
CA LEU A 458 -1.99 -8.11 7.56
C LEU A 458 -2.84 -8.79 6.48
N ALA A 459 -2.44 -10.00 6.08
CA ALA A 459 -3.14 -10.83 5.11
C ALA A 459 -4.49 -11.35 5.64
N GLU A 460 -4.54 -11.87 6.87
CA GLU A 460 -5.77 -12.33 7.52
C GLU A 460 -6.80 -11.19 7.60
N GLN A 461 -6.40 -10.02 8.09
CA GLN A 461 -7.29 -8.85 8.22
C GLN A 461 -7.79 -8.35 6.85
N GLY A 462 -6.87 -8.18 5.89
CA GLY A 462 -7.20 -7.70 4.55
C GLY A 462 -8.14 -8.66 3.83
N THR A 463 -7.81 -9.95 3.81
CA THR A 463 -8.61 -11.01 3.16
C THR A 463 -9.99 -11.12 3.78
N HIS A 464 -10.10 -11.09 5.11
CA HIS A 464 -11.40 -11.16 5.78
C HIS A 464 -12.31 -9.99 5.36
N LEU A 465 -11.76 -8.77 5.34
CA LEU A 465 -12.51 -7.58 4.93
C LEU A 465 -12.92 -7.65 3.45
N SER A 466 -12.01 -8.08 2.56
CA SER A 466 -12.32 -8.28 1.14
C SER A 466 -13.43 -9.31 0.95
N VAL A 467 -13.31 -10.49 1.58
CA VAL A 467 -14.30 -11.57 1.46
C VAL A 467 -15.66 -11.14 1.99
N ALA A 468 -15.71 -10.49 3.17
CA ALA A 468 -16.95 -9.99 3.73
C ALA A 468 -17.64 -9.00 2.78
N ARG A 469 -16.89 -8.07 2.18
CA ARG A 469 -17.44 -7.08 1.25
C ARG A 469 -17.83 -7.67 -0.10
N LEU A 470 -17.09 -8.63 -0.63
CA LEU A 470 -17.44 -9.33 -1.86
C LEU A 470 -18.74 -10.12 -1.69
N VAL A 471 -18.88 -10.85 -0.57
CA VAL A 471 -20.11 -11.59 -0.22
C VAL A 471 -21.28 -10.64 0.03
N TRP A 472 -21.03 -9.50 0.68
CA TRP A 472 -22.03 -8.44 0.86
C TRP A 472 -22.51 -7.86 -0.47
N ALA A 473 -21.58 -7.57 -1.38
CA ALA A 473 -21.83 -6.81 -2.60
C ALA A 473 -22.49 -7.64 -3.69
N TYR A 474 -22.00 -8.86 -3.95
CA TYR A 474 -22.26 -9.58 -5.18
C TYR A 474 -22.83 -10.98 -4.98
N LYS A 475 -23.69 -11.37 -5.91
CA LYS A 475 -23.92 -12.77 -6.29
C LYS A 475 -22.85 -13.17 -7.29
N VAL A 476 -22.07 -14.17 -6.93
CA VAL A 476 -21.00 -14.74 -7.77
C VAL A 476 -21.61 -15.92 -8.51
N GLU A 477 -21.90 -15.74 -9.79
CA GLU A 477 -22.69 -16.67 -10.60
C GLU A 477 -21.86 -17.27 -11.75
N PRO A 478 -22.23 -18.45 -12.26
CA PRO A 478 -21.66 -18.99 -13.48
C PRO A 478 -21.88 -18.05 -14.67
N GLU A 479 -20.86 -17.90 -15.51
CA GLU A 479 -21.06 -17.28 -16.82
C GLU A 479 -21.71 -18.30 -17.78
N VAL A 480 -22.59 -17.83 -18.65
CA VAL A 480 -23.32 -18.65 -19.63
C VAL A 480 -22.69 -18.45 -21.00
N ASP A 481 -22.38 -19.55 -21.69
CA ASP A 481 -21.87 -19.51 -23.06
C ASP A 481 -22.95 -18.97 -24.00
N LYS A 482 -22.61 -17.89 -24.72
CA LYS A 482 -23.52 -17.19 -25.65
C LYS A 482 -23.99 -18.07 -26.81
N ASN A 483 -23.22 -19.09 -27.19
CA ASN A 483 -23.55 -19.97 -28.31
C ASN A 483 -24.37 -21.19 -27.89
N THR A 484 -24.14 -21.72 -26.69
CA THR A 484 -24.76 -22.97 -26.23
C THR A 484 -25.84 -22.77 -25.17
N GLY A 485 -25.91 -21.59 -24.54
CA GLY A 485 -26.85 -21.28 -23.46
C GLY A 485 -26.59 -22.07 -22.17
N LYS A 486 -25.47 -22.78 -22.06
CA LYS A 486 -25.10 -23.58 -20.88
C LYS A 486 -24.10 -22.84 -20.00
N GLU A 487 -24.14 -23.14 -18.71
CA GLU A 487 -23.16 -22.64 -17.75
C GLU A 487 -21.76 -23.16 -18.09
N ILE A 488 -20.76 -22.27 -18.05
CA ILE A 488 -19.36 -22.62 -18.24
C ILE A 488 -18.85 -23.21 -16.92
N PRO A 489 -18.54 -24.51 -16.83
CA PRO A 489 -18.07 -25.14 -15.59
C PRO A 489 -16.71 -24.58 -15.16
N VAL A 490 -16.43 -24.55 -13.86
CA VAL A 490 -15.06 -24.35 -13.36
C VAL A 490 -14.48 -25.65 -12.84
N ASP A 491 -13.18 -25.78 -12.99
CA ASP A 491 -12.41 -26.88 -12.43
C ASP A 491 -11.69 -26.41 -11.17
N ILE A 492 -12.06 -27.00 -10.03
CA ILE A 492 -11.49 -26.69 -8.71
C ILE A 492 -10.04 -27.19 -8.51
N PHE A 493 -9.51 -27.94 -9.49
CA PHE A 493 -8.12 -28.43 -9.51
C PHE A 493 -7.24 -27.71 -10.54
N ASN A 494 -7.82 -26.82 -11.35
CA ASN A 494 -7.10 -26.08 -12.39
C ASN A 494 -6.29 -24.92 -11.82
N TYR A 495 -5.17 -25.27 -11.19
CA TYR A 495 -4.21 -24.37 -10.57
C TYR A 495 -2.86 -24.42 -11.29
N SER A 496 -2.06 -23.35 -11.15
CA SER A 496 -0.66 -23.33 -11.57
C SER A 496 0.21 -24.32 -10.76
N SER A 497 1.45 -24.55 -11.24
CA SER A 497 2.32 -25.62 -10.74
C SER A 497 3.48 -25.16 -9.85
N GLY A 498 3.53 -23.87 -9.50
CA GLY A 498 4.55 -23.29 -8.60
C GLY A 498 4.31 -23.58 -7.12
N SER A 499 5.30 -23.31 -6.25
CA SER A 499 5.15 -23.46 -4.79
C SER A 499 4.10 -22.53 -4.19
N ASN A 500 3.93 -21.37 -4.82
CA ASN A 500 2.78 -20.50 -4.67
C ASN A 500 1.91 -20.75 -5.89
N TRP A 501 0.81 -21.47 -5.70
CA TRP A 501 -0.12 -21.76 -6.79
C TRP A 501 -1.31 -20.80 -6.76
N LYS A 502 -1.91 -20.58 -7.92
CA LYS A 502 -3.12 -19.79 -8.07
C LYS A 502 -4.05 -20.43 -9.09
N PRO A 503 -5.38 -20.21 -9.01
CA PRO A 503 -6.31 -20.66 -10.03
C PRO A 503 -5.89 -20.14 -11.41
N GLN A 504 -5.98 -20.99 -12.42
CA GLN A 504 -5.90 -20.52 -13.81
C GLN A 504 -7.11 -19.63 -14.13
N PRO A 505 -7.00 -18.71 -15.10
CA PRO A 505 -8.11 -17.82 -15.46
C PRO A 505 -9.42 -18.58 -15.69
N PHE A 506 -10.49 -18.13 -15.04
CA PHE A 506 -11.83 -18.69 -15.17
C PHE A 506 -12.88 -17.58 -15.27
N LYS A 507 -14.05 -17.95 -15.77
CA LYS A 507 -15.15 -17.05 -16.08
C LYS A 507 -16.20 -17.03 -14.97
N VAL A 508 -16.63 -15.83 -14.59
CA VAL A 508 -17.55 -15.56 -13.49
C VAL A 508 -18.36 -14.32 -13.80
N LYS A 509 -19.65 -14.35 -13.45
CA LYS A 509 -20.53 -13.19 -13.50
C LYS A 509 -20.71 -12.62 -12.09
N PHE A 510 -20.48 -11.33 -11.95
CA PHE A 510 -20.76 -10.58 -10.72
C PHE A 510 -22.06 -9.78 -10.88
N THR A 511 -23.08 -10.14 -10.10
CA THR A 511 -24.36 -9.42 -10.09
C THR A 511 -24.56 -8.76 -8.72
N PRO A 512 -24.77 -7.44 -8.60
CA PRO A 512 -25.05 -6.81 -7.30
C PRO A 512 -26.25 -7.48 -6.63
N ARG A 513 -26.15 -7.79 -5.33
CA ARG A 513 -27.20 -8.51 -4.60
C ARG A 513 -28.52 -7.73 -4.56
N HIS A 514 -28.43 -6.41 -4.42
CA HIS A 514 -29.54 -5.46 -4.37
C HIS A 514 -29.16 -4.13 -5.02
N GLU A 515 -30.16 -3.39 -5.55
CA GLU A 515 -29.92 -2.05 -6.12
C GLU A 515 -29.47 -1.05 -5.02
N GLU A 516 -30.00 -1.19 -3.80
CA GLU A 516 -29.56 -0.41 -2.62
C GLU A 516 -28.05 -0.60 -2.36
N ILE A 517 -27.58 -1.85 -2.38
CA ILE A 517 -26.18 -2.18 -2.20
C ILE A 517 -25.32 -1.59 -3.32
N LYS A 518 -25.79 -1.65 -4.57
CA LYS A 518 -25.09 -1.05 -5.71
C LYS A 518 -24.91 0.46 -5.54
N GLN A 519 -25.94 1.17 -5.05
CA GLN A 519 -25.84 2.61 -4.75
C GLN A 519 -24.83 2.88 -3.64
N THR A 520 -24.86 2.08 -2.56
CA THR A 520 -23.87 2.19 -1.47
C THR A 520 -22.44 1.93 -1.96
N ILE A 521 -22.22 0.94 -2.82
CA ILE A 521 -20.91 0.67 -3.43
C ILE A 521 -20.43 1.89 -4.24
N MET A 522 -21.31 2.50 -5.03
CA MET A 522 -20.96 3.70 -5.80
C MET A 522 -20.59 4.88 -4.91
N LEU A 523 -21.34 5.10 -3.82
CA LEU A 523 -21.10 6.17 -2.86
C LEU A 523 -19.78 5.96 -2.12
N GLU A 524 -19.63 4.81 -1.46
CA GLU A 524 -18.45 4.50 -0.66
C GLU A 524 -17.18 4.35 -1.52
N GLY A 525 -17.30 3.85 -2.75
CA GLY A 525 -16.20 3.76 -3.71
C GLY A 525 -15.65 5.13 -4.10
N LYS A 526 -16.54 6.08 -4.45
CA LYS A 526 -16.16 7.47 -4.75
C LYS A 526 -15.54 8.16 -3.54
N GLN A 527 -16.15 8.01 -2.36
CA GLN A 527 -15.60 8.56 -1.12
C GLN A 527 -14.22 7.99 -0.80
N ALA A 528 -14.02 6.68 -0.98
CA ALA A 528 -12.72 6.04 -0.77
C ALA A 528 -11.66 6.57 -1.74
N LEU A 529 -12.01 6.76 -3.02
CA LEU A 529 -11.13 7.39 -4.01
C LEU A 529 -10.76 8.82 -3.61
N ASP A 530 -11.72 9.62 -3.14
CA ASP A 530 -11.47 10.97 -2.65
C ASP A 530 -10.58 10.97 -1.40
N ASP A 531 -10.83 10.08 -0.44
CA ASP A 531 -10.02 9.95 0.77
C ASP A 531 -8.58 9.49 0.46
N LEU A 532 -8.43 8.63 -0.55
CA LEU A 532 -7.12 8.22 -1.06
C LEU A 532 -6.44 9.37 -1.85
N ALA A 533 -7.21 10.23 -2.52
CA ALA A 533 -6.72 11.39 -3.25
C ALA A 533 -6.36 12.59 -2.35
N LYS A 534 -6.96 12.71 -1.16
CA LYS A 534 -6.66 13.78 -0.17
C LYS A 534 -5.20 13.86 0.25
N ILE A 535 -4.40 12.83 -0.01
CA ILE A 535 -2.93 12.86 0.16
C ILE A 535 -2.28 13.95 -0.74
N MET A 536 -2.90 14.35 -1.85
CA MET A 536 -2.37 15.38 -2.74
C MET A 536 -2.67 16.83 -2.31
N VAL A 537 -3.75 17.10 -1.56
CA VAL A 537 -4.16 18.48 -1.26
C VAL A 537 -3.20 19.16 -0.27
N GLY A 538 -2.50 18.39 0.57
CA GLY A 538 -1.45 18.90 1.46
C GLY A 538 -0.17 19.40 0.74
N LEU A 539 0.00 19.09 -0.56
CA LEU A 539 1.16 19.53 -1.32
C LEU A 539 1.14 21.04 -1.60
N PHE A 540 -0.04 21.67 -1.66
CA PHE A 540 -0.14 23.10 -1.91
C PHE A 540 0.54 23.93 -0.81
N SER A 541 0.19 23.70 0.46
CA SER A 541 0.81 24.39 1.60
C SER A 541 2.29 24.05 1.76
N PHE A 542 2.71 22.84 1.36
CA PHE A 542 4.12 22.45 1.30
C PHE A 542 4.89 23.30 0.26
N TYR A 543 4.40 23.39 -0.97
CA TYR A 543 5.07 24.16 -2.04
C TYR A 543 5.15 25.65 -1.74
N VAL A 544 4.11 26.23 -1.12
CA VAL A 544 4.12 27.65 -0.71
C VAL A 544 5.24 27.93 0.30
N ASN A 545 5.40 27.10 1.32
CA ASN A 545 6.45 27.28 2.33
C ASN A 545 7.85 27.00 1.77
N LEU A 546 7.99 25.96 0.94
CA LEU A 546 9.26 25.66 0.27
C LEU A 546 9.71 26.84 -0.63
N GLY A 547 8.78 27.40 -1.41
CA GLY A 547 9.04 28.59 -2.23
C GLY A 547 9.45 29.81 -1.38
N SER A 548 8.79 30.03 -0.25
CA SER A 548 9.13 31.13 0.67
C SER A 548 10.55 31.00 1.26
N ILE A 549 10.97 29.78 1.62
CA ILE A 549 12.34 29.53 2.12
C ILE A 549 13.37 29.80 1.03
N ILE A 550 13.16 29.26 -0.18
CA ILE A 550 14.06 29.46 -1.32
C ILE A 550 14.19 30.95 -1.64
N GLY A 551 13.06 31.68 -1.73
CA GLY A 551 13.04 33.12 -1.96
C GLY A 551 13.81 33.89 -0.90
N SER A 552 13.55 33.62 0.38
CA SER A 552 14.20 34.30 1.50
C SER A 552 15.72 34.06 1.55
N VAL A 553 16.19 32.86 1.18
CA VAL A 553 17.62 32.55 1.09
C VAL A 553 18.28 33.30 -0.05
N ILE A 554 17.63 33.37 -1.22
CA ILE A 554 18.13 34.13 -2.37
C ILE A 554 18.22 35.62 -2.00
N ASP A 555 17.17 36.19 -1.40
CA ASP A 555 17.14 37.59 -0.97
C ASP A 555 18.22 37.92 0.07
N ASN A 556 18.47 37.02 1.03
CA ASN A 556 19.55 37.18 2.01
C ASN A 556 20.93 37.22 1.36
N TYR A 557 21.15 36.39 0.33
CA TYR A 557 22.42 36.36 -0.39
C TYR A 557 22.59 37.61 -1.26
N THR A 558 21.53 38.05 -1.94
CA THR A 558 21.57 39.16 -2.88
C THR A 558 21.53 40.54 -2.20
N SER A 559 21.11 40.62 -0.93
CA SER A 559 21.11 41.87 -0.16
C SER A 559 22.50 42.49 0.01
N ARG A 560 23.57 41.70 -0.11
CA ARG A 560 24.97 42.16 -0.04
C ARG A 560 25.42 42.92 -1.30
N TYR A 561 24.70 42.80 -2.41
CA TYR A 561 25.02 43.52 -3.62
C TYR A 561 24.49 44.96 -3.56
N LEU A 562 25.38 45.95 -3.74
CA LEU A 562 25.00 47.37 -3.86
C LEU A 562 24.64 47.77 -5.31
N SER A 563 24.61 46.80 -6.23
CA SER A 563 24.29 47.02 -7.64
C SER A 563 22.85 46.59 -7.96
N LYS A 564 22.34 46.88 -9.16
CA LYS A 564 21.01 46.44 -9.63
C LYS A 564 20.79 44.92 -9.56
N LEU A 565 21.87 44.14 -9.44
CA LEU A 565 21.82 42.69 -9.28
C LEU A 565 21.08 42.26 -7.99
N SER A 566 20.99 43.11 -6.97
CA SER A 566 20.33 42.78 -5.69
C SER A 566 18.86 42.41 -5.83
N TYR A 567 18.12 43.09 -6.72
CA TYR A 567 16.71 42.81 -6.99
C TYR A 567 16.49 42.06 -8.32
N GLN A 568 17.41 42.16 -9.28
CA GLN A 568 17.30 41.44 -10.56
C GLN A 568 17.47 39.93 -10.40
N ILE A 569 18.37 39.47 -9.54
CA ILE A 569 18.61 38.03 -9.32
C ILE A 569 17.36 37.35 -8.71
N PRO A 570 16.77 37.82 -7.59
CA PRO A 570 15.56 37.23 -7.04
C PRO A 570 14.40 37.21 -8.04
N LEU A 571 14.17 38.33 -8.75
CA LEU A 571 13.13 38.41 -9.78
C LEU A 571 13.35 37.41 -10.92
N THR A 572 14.59 37.24 -11.37
CA THR A 572 14.93 36.27 -12.43
C THR A 572 14.70 34.83 -11.97
N CYS A 573 15.07 34.50 -10.73
CA CYS A 573 14.83 33.18 -10.15
C CYS A 573 13.34 32.82 -10.06
N MET A 574 12.46 33.80 -9.80
CA MET A 574 11.01 33.59 -9.80
C MET A 574 10.47 33.15 -11.16
N PHE A 575 11.11 33.54 -12.26
CA PHE A 575 10.67 33.16 -13.62
C PHE A 575 11.15 31.78 -14.07
N ILE A 576 12.10 31.14 -13.38
CA ILE A 576 12.62 29.82 -13.81
C ILE A 576 11.50 28.78 -13.91
N VAL A 577 10.67 28.67 -12.87
CA VAL A 577 9.58 27.68 -12.83
C VAL A 577 8.44 28.04 -13.80
N PRO A 578 7.91 29.29 -13.84
CA PRO A 578 6.92 29.69 -14.83
C PRO A 578 7.40 29.59 -16.28
N VAL A 579 8.68 29.86 -16.58
CA VAL A 579 9.23 29.71 -17.93
C VAL A 579 9.30 28.23 -18.30
N LEU A 580 9.76 27.36 -17.39
CA LEU A 580 9.76 25.92 -17.63
C LEU A 580 8.34 25.35 -17.79
N LEU A 581 7.40 25.78 -16.95
CA LEU A 581 5.99 25.38 -17.10
C LEU A 581 5.38 25.97 -18.37
N GLY A 582 5.69 27.22 -18.71
CA GLY A 582 5.23 27.90 -19.92
C GLY A 582 5.75 27.25 -21.18
N THR A 583 7.01 26.80 -21.21
CA THR A 583 7.56 26.04 -22.35
C THR A 583 6.94 24.66 -22.44
N VAL A 584 6.75 23.96 -21.32
CA VAL A 584 6.10 22.64 -21.29
C VAL A 584 4.63 22.72 -21.71
N LEU A 585 3.91 23.79 -21.34
CA LEU A 585 2.50 23.98 -21.68
C LEU A 585 2.24 24.00 -23.19
N PHE A 586 3.19 24.46 -24.03
CA PHE A 586 3.05 24.38 -25.49
C PHE A 586 3.07 22.93 -26.03
N PHE A 587 3.59 21.99 -25.26
CA PHE A 587 3.64 20.57 -25.62
C PHE A 587 2.51 19.76 -24.99
N VAL A 588 1.76 20.33 -24.05
CA VAL A 588 0.60 19.69 -23.43
C VAL A 588 -0.62 19.92 -24.34
N PRO A 589 -1.32 18.86 -24.77
CA PRO A 589 -2.51 19.03 -25.59
C PRO A 589 -3.69 19.57 -24.75
N GLU A 590 -4.57 20.34 -25.39
CA GLU A 590 -5.70 20.99 -24.69
C GLU A 590 -6.67 19.99 -24.08
N SER A 591 -7.17 20.29 -22.87
CA SER A 591 -8.03 19.37 -22.12
C SER A 591 -9.18 18.79 -22.96
N PRO A 592 -9.28 17.45 -23.12
CA PRO A 592 -10.36 16.81 -23.86
C PRO A 592 -11.75 17.21 -23.35
N ARG A 593 -11.90 17.37 -22.03
CA ARG A 593 -13.16 17.83 -21.41
C ARG A 593 -13.51 19.26 -21.79
N TRP A 594 -12.52 20.17 -21.84
CA TRP A 594 -12.76 21.56 -22.22
C TRP A 594 -13.22 21.68 -23.67
N LEU A 595 -12.57 20.93 -24.57
CA LEU A 595 -12.91 20.85 -25.99
C LEU A 595 -14.33 20.28 -26.19
N LEU A 596 -14.71 19.24 -25.44
CA LEU A 596 -16.09 18.74 -25.40
C LEU A 596 -17.10 19.79 -24.91
N HIS A 597 -16.72 20.59 -23.92
CA HIS A 597 -17.56 21.66 -23.39
C HIS A 597 -17.82 22.80 -24.39
N HIS A 598 -16.99 22.91 -25.43
CA HIS A 598 -17.09 23.86 -26.55
C HIS A 598 -17.59 23.20 -27.85
N ASP A 599 -18.18 22.01 -27.75
CA ASP A 599 -18.69 21.22 -28.88
C ASP A 599 -17.62 20.87 -29.93
N GLN A 600 -16.33 20.91 -29.56
CA GLN A 600 -15.19 20.55 -30.41
C GLN A 600 -14.82 19.07 -30.25
N HIS A 601 -15.74 18.19 -30.64
CA HIS A 601 -15.63 16.75 -30.43
C HIS A 601 -14.37 16.14 -31.09
N ASP A 602 -14.07 16.47 -32.34
CA ASP A 602 -12.92 15.87 -33.05
C ASP A 602 -11.57 16.29 -32.45
N ALA A 603 -11.46 17.52 -31.97
CA ALA A 603 -10.26 18.02 -31.31
C ALA A 603 -10.10 17.38 -29.93
N ALA A 604 -11.21 17.23 -29.18
CA ALA A 604 -11.21 16.57 -27.89
C ALA A 604 -10.73 15.12 -27.98
N ARG A 605 -11.19 14.39 -29.00
CA ARG A 605 -10.80 13.00 -29.24
C ARG A 605 -9.32 12.87 -29.56
N LYS A 606 -8.79 13.70 -30.47
CA LYS A 606 -7.35 13.75 -30.78
C LYS A 606 -6.48 14.14 -29.59
N SER A 607 -6.99 15.00 -28.71
CA SER A 607 -6.28 15.35 -27.47
C SER A 607 -6.24 14.15 -26.51
N LEU A 608 -7.35 13.42 -26.37
CA LEU A 608 -7.43 12.21 -25.56
C LEU A 608 -6.48 11.12 -26.08
N GLU A 609 -6.44 10.93 -27.41
CA GLU A 609 -5.51 10.03 -28.10
C GLU A 609 -4.03 10.39 -27.88
N ARG A 610 -3.68 11.68 -27.78
CA ARG A 610 -2.29 12.10 -27.49
C ARG A 610 -1.89 11.94 -26.02
N LEU A 611 -2.85 12.03 -25.11
CA LEU A 611 -2.61 11.88 -23.67
C LEU A 611 -2.48 10.41 -23.26
N ARG A 612 -2.98 9.48 -24.08
CA ARG A 612 -2.88 8.03 -23.88
C ARG A 612 -1.87 7.42 -24.86
N PHE A 613 -1.14 6.41 -24.43
CA PHE A 613 -0.20 5.69 -25.31
C PHE A 613 -0.86 4.50 -26.04
N ASP A 614 -2.04 4.05 -25.60
CA ASP A 614 -2.82 2.95 -26.20
C ASP A 614 -4.07 3.46 -26.93
N HIS A 615 -4.36 2.84 -28.08
CA HIS A 615 -5.44 3.23 -29.02
C HIS A 615 -6.52 2.14 -29.17
N ASP A 616 -6.89 1.48 -28.07
CA ASP A 616 -7.83 0.34 -28.04
C ASP A 616 -9.25 0.73 -27.57
N ASP A 617 -10.15 -0.25 -27.45
CA ASP A 617 -11.56 -0.14 -27.02
C ASP A 617 -11.77 0.65 -25.70
N GLU A 618 -10.74 0.76 -24.85
CA GLU A 618 -10.77 1.60 -23.64
C GLU A 618 -10.85 3.10 -23.95
N LEU A 619 -10.24 3.56 -25.04
CA LEU A 619 -10.32 4.95 -25.49
C LEU A 619 -11.76 5.30 -25.89
N GLU A 620 -12.48 4.38 -26.55
CA GLU A 620 -13.88 4.59 -26.94
C GLU A 620 -14.80 4.64 -25.72
N LEU A 621 -14.53 3.82 -24.70
CA LEU A 621 -15.30 3.81 -23.45
C LEU A 621 -15.07 5.11 -22.65
N GLU A 622 -13.81 5.52 -22.47
CA GLU A 622 -13.44 6.78 -21.79
C GLU A 622 -14.00 8.00 -22.55
N TRP A 623 -13.99 7.97 -23.89
CA TRP A 623 -14.63 8.96 -24.74
C TRP A 623 -16.15 9.05 -24.49
N ALA A 624 -16.85 7.91 -24.48
CA ALA A 624 -18.28 7.85 -24.26
C ALA A 624 -18.68 8.32 -22.85
N GLU A 625 -17.93 7.93 -21.82
CA GLU A 625 -18.12 8.40 -20.45
C GLU A 625 -17.89 9.91 -20.33
N MET A 626 -16.86 10.43 -20.99
CA MET A 626 -16.52 11.86 -20.97
C MET A 626 -17.61 12.71 -21.63
N VAL A 627 -18.12 12.29 -22.79
CA VAL A 627 -19.24 12.96 -23.48
C VAL A 627 -20.49 12.97 -22.59
N ARG A 628 -20.80 11.84 -21.94
CA ARG A 628 -21.95 11.74 -21.04
C ARG A 628 -21.80 12.59 -19.78
N GLY A 629 -20.62 12.59 -19.16
CA GLY A 629 -20.30 13.39 -17.99
C GLY A 629 -20.41 14.89 -18.25
N VAL A 630 -19.86 15.36 -19.38
CA VAL A 630 -19.98 16.77 -19.80
C VAL A 630 -21.44 17.15 -20.10
N ALA A 631 -22.24 16.24 -20.66
CA ALA A 631 -23.66 16.48 -20.89
C ALA A 631 -24.47 16.57 -19.58
N GLU A 632 -24.15 15.76 -18.56
CA GLU A 632 -24.76 15.85 -17.24
C GLU A 632 -24.32 17.10 -16.46
N GLU A 633 -23.03 17.47 -16.53
CA GLU A 633 -22.52 18.73 -15.98
C GLU A 633 -23.18 19.94 -16.65
N ARG A 634 -23.37 19.93 -17.98
CA ARG A 634 -24.15 20.97 -18.68
C ARG A 634 -25.57 21.08 -18.12
N LYS A 635 -26.27 19.96 -17.92
CA LYS A 635 -27.63 19.94 -17.33
C LYS A 635 -27.66 20.51 -15.91
N LEU A 636 -26.66 20.22 -15.08
CA LEU A 636 -26.54 20.76 -13.73
C LEU A 636 -26.16 22.26 -13.72
N SER A 637 -25.26 22.68 -14.61
CA SER A 637 -24.77 24.06 -14.70
C SER A 637 -25.86 25.08 -15.06
N HIS A 638 -26.88 24.66 -15.81
CA HIS A 638 -28.04 25.50 -16.14
C HIS A 638 -28.94 25.80 -14.93
N SER A 639 -28.76 25.15 -13.77
CA SER A 639 -29.62 25.32 -12.59
C SER A 639 -29.07 26.27 -11.50
N SER A 640 -27.93 26.92 -11.72
CA SER A 640 -27.24 27.70 -10.69
C SER A 640 -26.61 28.99 -11.23
N GLY A 641 -27.14 30.14 -10.82
CA GLY A 641 -26.62 31.47 -11.18
C GLY A 641 -25.82 32.11 -10.05
N PHE A 642 -24.94 33.06 -10.37
CA PHE A 642 -24.16 33.82 -9.38
C PHE A 642 -25.01 34.47 -8.28
N LEU A 643 -26.22 34.93 -8.62
CA LEU A 643 -27.15 35.56 -7.66
C LEU A 643 -27.70 34.59 -6.60
N ASP A 644 -27.62 33.27 -6.83
CA ASP A 644 -28.07 32.28 -5.87
C ASP A 644 -27.14 32.18 -4.64
N LEU A 645 -25.91 32.70 -4.75
CA LEU A 645 -25.00 32.85 -3.60
C LEU A 645 -25.61 33.67 -2.47
N PHE A 646 -26.50 34.61 -2.80
CA PHE A 646 -27.05 35.57 -1.84
C PHE A 646 -28.45 35.18 -1.33
N ARG A 647 -28.89 33.93 -1.56
CA ARG A 647 -30.25 33.49 -1.22
C ARG A 647 -30.23 32.46 -0.09
N GLY A 648 -31.13 32.64 0.88
CA GLY A 648 -31.48 31.64 1.91
C GLY A 648 -30.27 31.02 2.63
N ASN A 649 -30.23 29.69 2.66
CA ASN A 649 -29.19 28.92 3.35
C ASN A 649 -27.82 29.00 2.65
N ASP A 650 -27.81 29.20 1.32
CA ASP A 650 -26.60 29.38 0.54
C ASP A 650 -25.89 30.72 0.86
N LEU A 651 -26.64 31.77 1.25
CA LEU A 651 -26.06 33.02 1.76
C LEU A 651 -25.25 32.78 3.04
N ARG A 652 -25.82 32.02 3.99
CA ARG A 652 -25.13 31.70 5.25
C ARG A 652 -23.83 30.93 4.98
N ARG A 653 -23.86 29.96 4.07
CA ARG A 653 -22.69 29.18 3.66
C ARG A 653 -21.64 30.04 2.97
N THR A 654 -22.07 30.91 2.06
CA THR A 654 -21.20 31.85 1.36
C THR A 654 -20.53 32.81 2.33
N LEU A 655 -21.27 33.39 3.29
CA LEU A 655 -20.71 34.25 4.32
C LEU A 655 -19.73 33.53 5.24
N LEU A 656 -19.99 32.27 5.59
CA LEU A 656 -19.06 31.45 6.37
C LEU A 656 -17.77 31.16 5.57
N CYS A 657 -17.88 30.85 4.28
CA CYS A 657 -16.73 30.65 3.41
C CYS A 657 -15.92 31.95 3.27
N TRP A 658 -16.58 33.08 2.99
CA TRP A 658 -15.96 34.40 2.92
C TRP A 658 -15.27 34.78 4.22
N GLY A 659 -15.92 34.60 5.37
CA GLY A 659 -15.33 34.87 6.67
C GLY A 659 -14.13 33.96 6.98
N THR A 660 -14.19 32.69 6.58
CA THR A 660 -13.10 31.74 6.74
C THR A 660 -11.88 32.17 5.91
N ILE A 661 -12.05 32.54 4.64
CA ILE A 661 -10.94 33.03 3.81
C ILE A 661 -10.44 34.40 4.25
N ALA A 662 -11.34 35.33 4.57
CA ALA A 662 -10.99 36.67 5.06
C ALA A 662 -10.21 36.61 6.37
N SER A 663 -10.40 35.57 7.18
CA SER A 663 -9.65 35.39 8.44
C SER A 663 -8.14 35.24 8.23
N GLN A 664 -7.69 34.76 7.06
CA GLN A 664 -6.27 34.75 6.72
C GLN A 664 -5.73 36.18 6.64
N SER A 665 -6.43 37.07 5.93
CA SER A 665 -6.01 38.46 5.84
C SER A 665 -6.16 39.20 7.16
N ALA A 666 -7.23 38.92 7.90
CA ALA A 666 -7.47 39.47 9.22
C ALA A 666 -6.42 39.05 10.26
N SER A 667 -5.72 37.93 10.05
CA SER A 667 -4.69 37.44 10.96
C SER A 667 -3.40 38.25 10.94
N GLY A 668 -3.19 39.15 9.98
CA GLY A 668 -1.93 39.91 9.82
C GLY A 668 -0.86 39.22 8.98
N VAL A 669 -1.12 38.01 8.45
CA VAL A 669 -0.10 37.23 7.71
C VAL A 669 0.46 37.96 6.48
N TRP A 670 -0.38 38.68 5.71
CA TRP A 670 0.07 39.36 4.48
C TRP A 670 1.02 40.52 4.79
N PHE A 671 0.84 41.16 5.93
CA PHE A 671 1.77 42.19 6.42
C PHE A 671 3.14 41.57 6.70
N PHE A 672 3.19 40.45 7.44
CA PHE A 672 4.48 39.79 7.70
C PHE A 672 5.10 39.20 6.42
N ILE A 673 4.31 38.60 5.53
CA ILE A 673 4.85 38.07 4.25
C ILE A 673 5.49 39.20 3.41
N GLY A 674 4.83 40.36 3.31
CA GLY A 674 5.29 41.46 2.46
C GLY A 674 6.36 42.34 3.08
N TYR A 675 6.31 42.58 4.40
CA TYR A 675 7.07 43.66 5.05
C TYR A 675 7.86 43.24 6.29
N GLN A 676 7.92 41.95 6.66
CA GLN A 676 8.60 41.52 7.89
C GLN A 676 10.09 41.92 7.95
N THR A 677 10.83 41.81 6.84
CA THR A 677 12.26 42.21 6.83
C THR A 677 12.41 43.72 7.04
N TYR A 678 11.52 44.53 6.46
CA TYR A 678 11.52 45.97 6.65
C TYR A 678 11.08 46.34 8.08
N PHE A 679 10.05 45.67 8.61
CA PHE A 679 9.59 45.77 9.99
C PHE A 679 10.72 45.51 11.00
N PHE A 680 11.51 44.45 10.82
CA PHE A 680 12.68 44.19 11.66
C PHE A 680 13.76 45.27 11.50
N THR A 681 13.93 45.81 10.29
CA THR A 681 14.92 46.86 10.03
C THR A 681 14.56 48.17 10.73
N ILE A 682 13.29 48.59 10.66
CA ILE A 682 12.79 49.77 11.39
C ILE A 682 12.87 49.55 12.90
N ALA A 683 12.67 48.32 13.38
CA ALA A 683 12.83 47.97 14.79
C ALA A 683 14.30 47.91 15.28
N GLY A 684 15.28 48.31 14.45
CA GLY A 684 16.70 48.35 14.82
C GLY A 684 17.42 46.99 14.77
N ILE A 685 16.84 45.97 14.12
CA ILE A 685 17.40 44.62 14.07
C ILE A 685 18.31 44.46 12.85
N THR A 686 19.62 44.28 13.09
CA THR A 686 20.64 44.23 12.04
C THR A 686 20.62 42.96 11.17
N LYS A 687 20.06 41.86 11.68
CA LYS A 687 19.99 40.55 11.00
C LYS A 687 18.59 40.21 10.47
N ALA A 688 17.85 41.21 10.00
CA ALA A 688 16.44 41.08 9.59
C ALA A 688 16.17 39.90 8.62
N PHE A 689 17.01 39.72 7.58
CA PHE A 689 16.84 38.64 6.61
C PHE A 689 17.08 37.23 7.19
N GLU A 690 18.04 37.06 8.12
CA GLU A 690 18.28 35.76 8.78
C GLU A 690 17.07 35.35 9.63
N TYR A 691 16.47 36.31 10.35
CA TYR A 691 15.25 36.07 11.12
C TYR A 691 14.03 35.79 10.24
N THR A 692 13.97 36.36 9.03
CA THR A 692 12.93 36.00 8.06
C THR A 692 13.04 34.56 7.60
N ILE A 693 14.26 34.07 7.33
CA ILE A 693 14.49 32.65 7.00
C ILE A 693 14.10 31.75 8.18
N MET A 694 14.49 32.12 9.40
CA MET A 694 14.11 31.39 10.62
C MET A 694 12.59 31.28 10.77
N ASN A 695 11.87 32.38 10.57
CA ASN A 695 10.41 32.43 10.65
C ASN A 695 9.75 31.52 9.61
N SER A 696 10.24 31.48 8.36
CA SER A 696 9.73 30.57 7.33
C SER A 696 9.98 29.09 7.68
N CYS A 697 11.15 28.76 8.25
CA CYS A 697 11.44 27.41 8.73
C CYS A 697 10.53 26.99 9.89
N ILE A 698 10.28 27.90 10.84
CA ILE A 698 9.37 27.67 11.97
C ILE A 698 7.92 27.53 11.49
N GLY A 699 7.50 28.35 10.52
CA GLY A 699 6.21 28.23 9.84
C GLY A 699 6.03 26.87 9.15
N PHE A 700 7.07 26.37 8.49
CA PHE A 700 7.07 25.03 7.88
C PHE A 700 6.82 23.91 8.91
N VAL A 701 7.45 23.99 10.09
CA VAL A 701 7.15 23.06 11.21
C VAL A 701 5.71 23.22 11.68
N GLY A 702 5.22 24.46 11.77
CA GLY A 702 3.83 24.78 12.11
C GLY A 702 2.83 24.08 11.18
N VAL A 703 3.05 24.12 9.85
CA VAL A 703 2.18 23.44 8.88
C VAL A 703 2.07 21.94 9.16
N HIS A 704 3.20 21.28 9.43
CA HIS A 704 3.23 19.83 9.65
C HIS A 704 2.51 19.44 10.94
N LEU A 705 2.72 20.20 12.01
CA LEU A 705 2.04 19.97 13.27
C LEU A 705 0.54 20.28 13.17
N GLY A 706 0.16 21.34 12.45
CA GLY A 706 -1.23 21.71 12.20
C GLY A 706 -1.98 20.64 11.44
N LEU A 707 -1.40 20.13 10.35
CA LEU A 707 -1.99 19.07 9.53
C LEU A 707 -2.15 17.77 10.34
N PHE A 708 -1.14 17.40 11.13
CA PHE A 708 -1.21 16.26 12.03
C PHE A 708 -2.33 16.43 13.08
N SER A 709 -2.40 17.59 13.72
CA SER A 709 -3.36 17.90 14.77
C SER A 709 -4.79 17.93 14.26
N MET A 710 -5.02 18.48 13.07
CA MET A 710 -6.34 18.53 12.40
C MET A 710 -6.86 17.15 12.04
N ASN A 711 -5.98 16.26 11.59
CA ASN A 711 -6.36 14.90 11.18
C ASN A 711 -6.57 13.97 12.38
N LYS A 712 -5.75 14.08 13.43
CA LYS A 712 -5.74 13.08 14.52
C LYS A 712 -6.32 13.56 15.84
N LEU A 713 -6.14 14.82 16.21
CA LEU A 713 -6.37 15.28 17.59
C LEU A 713 -7.62 16.16 17.72
N PHE A 714 -7.64 17.31 17.04
CA PHE A 714 -8.63 18.37 17.27
C PHE A 714 -9.60 18.54 16.09
N GLY A 715 -10.70 19.26 16.32
CA GLY A 715 -11.67 19.67 15.30
C GLY A 715 -11.23 20.93 14.55
N ARG A 716 -11.82 21.20 13.38
CA ARG A 716 -11.42 22.32 12.50
C ARG A 716 -11.68 23.65 13.21
N ARG A 717 -12.83 23.77 13.87
CA ARG A 717 -13.21 24.97 14.63
C ARG A 717 -12.28 25.22 15.80
N THR A 718 -11.92 24.18 16.55
CA THR A 718 -11.00 24.28 17.69
C THR A 718 -9.62 24.79 17.26
N ILE A 719 -9.11 24.30 16.13
CA ILE A 719 -7.81 24.70 15.59
C ILE A 719 -7.81 26.15 15.13
N MET A 720 -8.88 26.61 14.47
CA MET A 720 -9.01 28.00 14.06
C MET A 720 -9.07 28.96 15.26
N ILE A 721 -9.84 28.61 16.30
CA ILE A 721 -9.93 29.40 17.54
C ILE A 721 -8.56 29.46 18.23
N ALA A 722 -7.92 28.30 18.45
CA ALA A 722 -6.63 28.24 19.11
C ALA A 722 -5.55 29.00 18.33
N GLY A 723 -5.53 28.85 16.99
CA GLY A 723 -4.63 29.57 16.10
C GLY A 723 -4.79 31.09 16.21
N ALA A 724 -6.01 31.61 16.07
CA ALA A 724 -6.25 33.05 16.13
C ALA A 724 -6.01 33.66 17.53
N VAL A 725 -6.32 32.94 18.62
CA VAL A 725 -5.97 33.38 19.98
C VAL A 725 -4.45 33.52 20.12
N MET A 726 -3.70 32.50 19.70
CA MET A 726 -2.24 32.52 19.82
C MET A 726 -1.61 33.58 18.91
N CYS A 727 -2.10 33.75 17.68
CA CYS A 727 -1.67 34.82 16.78
C CYS A 727 -1.92 36.21 17.39
N GLY A 728 -3.13 36.46 17.89
CA GLY A 728 -3.48 37.74 18.51
C GLY A 728 -2.65 38.06 19.76
N LEU A 729 -2.35 37.04 20.60
CA LEU A 729 -1.47 37.21 21.75
C LEU A 729 -0.03 37.53 21.35
N CYS A 730 0.49 36.89 20.29
CA CYS A 730 1.83 37.18 19.79
C CYS A 730 1.96 38.61 19.26
N GLU A 731 0.98 39.04 18.46
CA GLU A 731 0.96 40.40 17.92
C GLU A 731 0.75 41.46 18.99
N LEU A 732 -0.08 41.17 19.99
CA LEU A 732 -0.26 42.06 21.15
C LEU A 732 1.03 42.21 21.95
N ALA A 733 1.79 41.13 22.15
CA ALA A 733 3.08 41.17 22.81
C ALA A 733 4.10 42.03 22.04
N CYS A 734 4.11 41.93 20.71
CA CYS A 734 4.91 42.81 19.84
C CYS A 734 4.53 44.29 20.01
N GLY A 735 3.22 44.60 19.98
CA GLY A 735 2.71 45.95 20.17
C GLY A 735 3.10 46.54 21.53
N ILE A 736 2.85 45.81 22.62
CA ILE A 736 3.15 46.26 23.99
C ILE A 736 4.64 46.51 24.19
N ALA A 737 5.50 45.60 23.72
CA ALA A 737 6.94 45.76 23.85
C ALA A 737 7.44 47.02 23.14
N SER A 738 6.89 47.30 21.95
CA SER A 738 7.22 48.49 21.17
C SER A 738 6.74 49.79 21.80
N SER A 739 5.61 49.78 22.53
CA SER A 739 5.12 50.96 23.25
C SER A 739 5.81 51.19 24.60
N ALA A 740 6.26 50.13 25.28
CA ALA A 740 6.81 50.22 26.63
C ALA A 740 8.26 50.75 26.65
N LYS A 741 9.12 50.25 25.75
CA LYS A 741 10.50 50.72 25.59
C LYS A 741 10.91 50.68 24.11
N PRO A 742 10.61 51.74 23.34
CA PRO A 742 11.09 51.87 21.97
C PRO A 742 12.62 51.70 21.91
N ASP A 743 13.13 51.12 20.82
CA ASP A 743 14.57 51.02 20.50
C ASP A 743 15.46 50.25 21.49
N SER A 744 14.88 49.47 22.41
CA SER A 744 15.66 48.63 23.32
C SER A 744 16.00 47.26 22.71
N VAL A 745 17.17 46.71 23.05
CA VAL A 745 17.58 45.34 22.65
C VAL A 745 16.56 44.29 23.14
N ALA A 746 15.94 44.53 24.31
CA ALA A 746 14.90 43.67 24.84
C ALA A 746 13.65 43.66 23.93
N THR A 747 13.25 44.83 23.43
CA THR A 747 12.12 44.98 22.49
C THR A 747 12.42 44.26 21.17
N GLY A 748 13.63 44.40 20.63
CA GLY A 748 14.06 43.67 19.44
C GLY A 748 13.97 42.15 19.61
N ASN A 749 14.41 41.60 20.76
CA ASN A 749 14.32 40.17 21.05
C ASN A 749 12.87 39.68 21.16
N VAL A 750 11.98 40.48 21.76
CA VAL A 750 10.54 40.17 21.85
C VAL A 750 9.91 40.14 20.45
N LEU A 751 10.20 41.13 19.61
CA LEU A 751 9.69 41.18 18.24
C LEU A 751 10.11 39.94 17.42
N VAL A 752 11.38 39.52 17.52
CA VAL A 752 11.86 38.31 16.84
C VAL A 752 11.15 37.06 17.36
N ALA A 753 11.10 36.86 18.68
CA ALA A 753 10.54 35.65 19.28
C ALA A 753 9.03 35.50 19.02
N PHE A 754 8.26 36.58 19.18
CA PHE A 754 6.81 36.53 19.00
C PHE A 754 6.39 36.55 17.54
N THR A 755 7.18 37.13 16.62
CA THR A 755 6.92 36.96 15.17
C THR A 755 7.19 35.52 14.72
N ALA A 756 8.23 34.87 15.26
CA ALA A 756 8.48 33.45 15.01
C ALA A 756 7.34 32.56 15.53
N LEU A 757 6.88 32.83 16.76
CA LEU A 757 5.75 32.11 17.35
C LEU A 757 4.45 32.37 16.60
N PHE A 758 4.23 33.60 16.13
CA PHE A 758 3.12 33.94 15.24
C PHE A 758 3.15 33.08 13.97
N MET A 759 4.29 32.99 13.28
CA MET A 759 4.40 32.20 12.05
C MET A 759 4.13 30.72 12.30
N PHE A 760 4.57 30.18 13.42
CA PHE A 760 4.22 28.82 13.83
C PHE A 760 2.72 28.66 14.05
N CYS A 761 2.12 29.50 14.90
CA CYS A 761 0.71 29.41 15.30
C CYS A 761 -0.25 29.67 14.13
N TYR A 762 0.08 30.61 13.25
CA TYR A 762 -0.67 30.87 12.03
C TYR A 762 -0.69 29.64 11.15
N ASN A 763 0.49 29.10 10.83
CA ASN A 763 0.61 27.92 9.97
C ASN A 763 0.04 26.65 10.61
N ALA A 764 0.15 26.48 11.93
CA ALA A 764 -0.44 25.34 12.63
C ALA A 764 -1.96 25.45 12.82
N GLY A 765 -2.49 26.68 12.77
CA GLY A 765 -3.88 27.01 13.03
C GLY A 765 -4.62 27.50 11.78
N VAL A 766 -4.77 28.82 11.69
CA VAL A 766 -5.59 29.50 10.68
C VAL A 766 -5.15 29.16 9.25
N GLY A 767 -3.84 29.15 8.97
CA GLY A 767 -3.30 28.90 7.63
C GLY A 767 -3.60 27.51 7.08
N VAL A 768 -3.46 26.45 7.89
CA VAL A 768 -3.74 25.07 7.44
C VAL A 768 -5.22 24.73 7.46
N ALA A 769 -6.00 25.25 8.41
CA ALA A 769 -7.41 24.91 8.54
C ALA A 769 -8.33 25.64 7.55
N THR A 770 -7.92 26.81 7.04
CA THR A 770 -8.79 27.66 6.19
C THR A 770 -9.14 27.00 4.87
N SER A 771 -8.18 26.42 4.13
CA SER A 771 -8.44 25.86 2.81
C SER A 771 -9.36 24.62 2.84
N PRO A 772 -9.15 23.62 3.74
CA PRO A 772 -10.09 22.50 3.88
C PRO A 772 -11.47 22.95 4.37
N LEU A 773 -11.54 23.89 5.30
CA LEU A 773 -12.83 24.34 5.82
C LEU A 773 -13.63 25.13 4.78
N ALA A 774 -12.96 25.93 3.96
CA ALA A 774 -13.59 26.66 2.87
C ALA A 774 -14.19 25.73 1.80
N THR A 775 -13.69 24.49 1.65
CA THR A 775 -14.27 23.51 0.72
C THR A 775 -15.33 22.62 1.37
N GLU A 776 -15.25 22.39 2.69
CA GLU A 776 -16.25 21.64 3.48
C GLU A 776 -17.55 22.46 3.72
N LEU A 777 -17.49 23.80 3.82
CA LEU A 777 -18.64 24.66 4.14
C LEU A 777 -19.59 24.95 2.97
N VAL A 778 -19.23 24.54 1.76
CA VAL A 778 -19.86 25.02 0.52
C VAL A 778 -20.79 23.96 -0.06
N SER A 779 -21.95 24.40 -0.57
CA SER A 779 -22.88 23.50 -1.28
C SER A 779 -22.25 22.95 -2.55
N SER A 780 -22.50 21.67 -2.81
CA SER A 780 -22.09 20.99 -4.03
C SER A 780 -22.51 21.76 -5.30
N ARG A 781 -23.73 22.31 -5.31
CA ARG A 781 -24.29 23.11 -6.41
C ARG A 781 -23.54 24.42 -6.69
N LEU A 782 -23.14 25.17 -5.66
CA LEU A 782 -22.53 26.51 -5.81
C LEU A 782 -21.02 26.52 -5.59
N ARG A 783 -20.38 25.35 -5.51
CA ARG A 783 -18.96 25.19 -5.14
C ARG A 783 -18.01 26.12 -5.89
N ALA A 784 -18.11 26.15 -7.22
CA ALA A 784 -17.24 26.99 -8.04
C ALA A 784 -17.44 28.50 -7.76
N TRP A 785 -18.69 28.95 -7.65
CA TRP A 785 -19.03 30.35 -7.43
C TRP A 785 -18.66 30.83 -6.01
N THR A 786 -18.97 30.03 -4.99
CA THR A 786 -18.69 30.40 -3.59
C THR A 786 -17.19 30.41 -3.32
N VAL A 787 -16.46 29.36 -3.71
CA VAL A 787 -14.99 29.31 -3.49
C VAL A 787 -14.28 30.37 -4.34
N GLY A 788 -14.70 30.56 -5.60
CA GLY A 788 -14.14 31.58 -6.49
C GLY A 788 -14.31 33.00 -5.96
N SER A 789 -15.52 33.37 -5.53
CA SER A 789 -15.79 34.69 -4.95
C SER A 789 -15.10 34.90 -3.60
N ALA A 790 -15.02 33.86 -2.77
CA ALA A 790 -14.29 33.90 -1.50
C ALA A 790 -12.79 34.14 -1.70
N ASN A 791 -12.18 33.46 -2.68
CA ASN A 791 -10.77 33.67 -3.05
C ASN A 791 -10.53 35.07 -3.62
N ALA A 792 -11.44 35.58 -4.46
CA ALA A 792 -11.36 36.95 -4.98
C ALA A 792 -11.38 37.98 -3.85
N LEU A 793 -12.27 37.81 -2.86
CA LEU A 793 -12.29 38.63 -1.64
C LEU A 793 -10.98 38.51 -0.87
N GLY A 794 -10.46 37.29 -0.70
CA GLY A 794 -9.18 37.03 -0.04
C GLY A 794 -8.02 37.81 -0.69
N TYR A 795 -7.89 37.77 -2.02
CA TYR A 795 -6.88 38.51 -2.75
C TYR A 795 -7.08 40.03 -2.71
N PHE A 796 -8.33 40.49 -2.76
CA PHE A 796 -8.64 41.92 -2.58
C PHE A 796 -8.19 42.41 -1.20
N LEU A 797 -8.49 41.65 -0.13
CA LEU A 797 -8.05 41.98 1.21
C LEU A 797 -6.52 41.90 1.33
N ALA A 798 -5.88 40.90 0.73
CA ALA A 798 -4.42 40.79 0.70
C ALA A 798 -3.76 42.01 0.03
N TRP A 799 -4.31 42.44 -1.11
CA TRP A 799 -3.91 43.67 -1.79
C TRP A 799 -4.11 44.90 -0.92
N LEU A 800 -5.25 45.02 -0.23
CA LEU A 800 -5.53 46.14 0.68
C LEU A 800 -4.50 46.20 1.82
N VAL A 801 -4.19 45.06 2.44
CA VAL A 801 -3.14 44.98 3.47
C VAL A 801 -1.79 45.38 2.89
N GLY A 802 -1.41 44.84 1.74
CA GLY A 802 -0.16 45.16 1.07
C GLY A 802 -0.05 46.65 0.70
N PHE A 803 -1.13 47.26 0.23
CA PHE A 803 -1.17 48.67 -0.13
C PHE A 803 -1.09 49.60 1.09
N CYS A 804 -1.82 49.28 2.16
CA CYS A 804 -1.89 50.13 3.35
C CYS A 804 -0.67 49.99 4.28
N SER A 805 -0.09 48.79 4.41
CA SER A 805 0.95 48.51 5.41
C SER A 805 2.15 49.47 5.35
N PRO A 806 2.71 49.85 4.19
CA PRO A 806 3.80 50.81 4.09
C PRO A 806 3.50 52.16 4.74
N TYR A 807 2.31 52.72 4.51
CA TYR A 807 1.92 54.04 5.05
C TYR A 807 1.86 54.04 6.59
N PHE A 808 1.54 52.89 7.19
CA PHE A 808 1.52 52.76 8.65
C PHE A 808 2.92 52.62 9.25
N ILE A 809 3.80 51.82 8.62
CA ILE A 809 5.11 51.48 9.20
C ILE A 809 6.25 52.42 8.78
N ASN A 810 6.08 53.19 7.70
CA ASN A 810 7.11 54.09 7.18
C ASN A 810 7.30 55.32 8.10
N PRO A 811 8.55 55.63 8.50
CA PRO A 811 8.84 56.80 9.35
C PRO A 811 8.50 58.16 8.73
N GLN A 812 8.29 58.23 7.40
CA GLN A 812 7.94 59.48 6.70
C GLN A 812 6.43 59.74 6.64
N ASP A 813 5.60 58.75 7.01
CA ASP A 813 4.15 58.81 6.91
C ASP A 813 3.51 58.82 8.32
N LEU A 814 2.84 57.74 8.73
CA LEU A 814 2.19 57.65 10.04
C LEU A 814 3.16 57.28 11.17
N ASP A 815 4.32 56.67 10.85
CA ASP A 815 5.37 56.28 11.80
C ASP A 815 4.88 55.42 12.99
N TRP A 816 3.97 54.49 12.74
CA TRP A 816 3.52 53.55 13.79
C TRP A 816 4.55 52.45 14.04
N GLY A 817 5.50 52.24 13.13
CA GLY A 817 6.57 51.25 13.26
C GLY A 817 6.02 49.89 13.75
N PRO A 818 6.58 49.30 14.82
CA PRO A 818 6.11 48.02 15.33
C PRO A 818 4.74 48.03 16.03
N GLN A 819 4.20 49.22 16.36
CA GLN A 819 2.88 49.36 17.00
C GLN A 819 1.73 49.02 16.03
N TYR A 820 2.00 48.92 14.72
CA TYR A 820 1.04 48.45 13.73
C TYR A 820 0.45 47.06 14.07
N THR A 821 1.16 46.25 14.84
CA THR A 821 0.72 44.93 15.32
C THR A 821 -0.53 44.99 16.22
N TYR A 822 -0.87 46.13 16.83
CA TYR A 822 -2.12 46.26 17.60
C TYR A 822 -3.39 46.09 16.75
N ILE A 823 -3.36 46.54 15.49
CA ILE A 823 -4.51 46.39 14.58
C ILE A 823 -4.77 44.91 14.33
N TRP A 824 -3.71 44.15 14.06
CA TRP A 824 -3.80 42.72 13.78
C TRP A 824 -4.18 41.91 15.03
N ALA A 825 -3.65 42.29 16.20
CA ALA A 825 -4.07 41.70 17.46
C ALA A 825 -5.59 41.87 17.70
N ALA A 826 -6.11 43.08 17.53
CA ALA A 826 -7.54 43.36 17.66
C ALA A 826 -8.37 42.56 16.63
N SER A 827 -7.91 42.53 15.39
CA SER A 827 -8.53 41.76 14.30
C SER A 827 -8.58 40.25 14.58
N ASN A 828 -7.50 39.67 15.13
CA ASN A 828 -7.45 38.27 15.55
C ASN A 828 -8.46 37.97 16.67
N PHE A 829 -8.59 38.84 17.68
CA PHE A 829 -9.61 38.67 18.72
C PHE A 829 -11.05 38.77 18.19
N LEU A 830 -11.30 39.64 17.20
CA LEU A 830 -12.59 39.69 16.50
C LEU A 830 -12.85 38.39 15.72
N CYS A 831 -11.83 37.81 15.08
CA CYS A 831 -11.93 36.52 14.42
C CYS A 831 -12.25 35.40 15.42
N VAL A 832 -11.67 35.41 16.62
CA VAL A 832 -12.00 34.44 17.68
C VAL A 832 -13.47 34.53 18.09
N ILE A 833 -14.01 35.73 18.26
CA ILE A 833 -15.43 35.95 18.54
C ILE A 833 -16.27 35.37 17.39
N TRP A 834 -15.89 35.64 16.14
CA TRP A 834 -16.60 35.14 14.98
C TRP A 834 -16.55 33.61 14.86
N PHE A 835 -15.38 32.99 15.05
CA PHE A 835 -15.21 31.53 15.07
C PHE A 835 -16.01 30.87 16.20
N TYR A 836 -16.11 31.54 17.33
CA TYR A 836 -16.87 31.03 18.45
C TYR A 836 -18.37 31.05 18.18
N PHE A 837 -18.92 32.09 17.57
CA PHE A 837 -20.38 32.20 17.36
C PHE A 837 -20.88 31.59 16.04
N PHE A 838 -20.14 31.74 14.95
CA PHE A 838 -20.63 31.48 13.60
C PHE A 838 -20.02 30.25 12.95
N LEU A 839 -18.75 29.93 13.23
CA LEU A 839 -18.06 28.83 12.57
C LEU A 839 -18.50 27.47 13.15
N PRO A 840 -19.07 26.55 12.35
CA PRO A 840 -19.45 25.22 12.81
C PRO A 840 -18.25 24.27 12.89
N GLU A 841 -18.42 23.15 13.60
CA GLU A 841 -17.45 22.04 13.58
C GLU A 841 -17.83 21.04 12.49
N THR A 842 -16.94 20.83 11.54
CA THR A 842 -17.14 19.96 10.35
C THR A 842 -16.45 18.60 10.47
N LYS A 843 -15.65 18.36 11.51
CA LYS A 843 -14.93 17.09 11.69
C LYS A 843 -15.91 15.90 11.76
N ALA A 844 -15.59 14.86 11.00
CA ALA A 844 -16.31 13.58 10.95
C ALA A 844 -17.77 13.68 10.45
N ARG A 845 -18.05 14.64 9.57
CA ARG A 845 -19.32 14.74 8.82
C ARG A 845 -19.05 14.66 7.32
N SER A 846 -19.96 14.02 6.60
CA SER A 846 -20.01 14.00 5.14
C SER A 846 -20.51 15.35 4.58
N LEU A 847 -20.32 15.59 3.28
CA LEU A 847 -20.78 16.83 2.65
C LEU A 847 -22.31 16.89 2.60
N GLU A 848 -22.94 15.73 2.43
CA GLU A 848 -24.39 15.55 2.36
C GLU A 848 -25.06 15.80 3.72
N GLU A 849 -24.46 15.31 4.82
CA GLU A 849 -24.91 15.64 6.18
C GLU A 849 -24.79 17.15 6.45
N LEU A 850 -23.73 17.80 5.96
CA LEU A 850 -23.60 19.25 6.08
C LEU A 850 -24.70 19.97 5.27
N ASP A 851 -25.01 19.51 4.05
CA ASP A 851 -26.15 19.98 3.24
C ASP A 851 -27.45 19.97 4.04
N GLU A 852 -27.78 18.85 4.68
CA GLU A 852 -28.96 18.75 5.54
C GLU A 852 -28.94 19.72 6.73
N ILE A 853 -27.83 19.77 7.48
CA ILE A 853 -27.75 20.59 8.71
C ILE A 853 -27.95 22.08 8.37
N PHE A 854 -27.41 22.50 7.23
CA PHE A 854 -27.57 23.87 6.75
C PHE A 854 -28.97 24.12 6.21
N GLU A 855 -29.60 23.15 5.55
CA GLU A 855 -31.01 23.24 5.14
C GLU A 855 -31.95 23.38 6.35
N ALA A 856 -31.70 22.58 7.39
CA ALA A 856 -32.38 22.62 8.67
C ALA A 856 -32.07 23.88 9.51
N SER A 857 -31.28 24.82 8.99
CA SER A 857 -30.96 26.10 9.61
C SER A 857 -30.39 25.99 11.04
N VAL A 858 -29.70 24.90 11.34
CA VAL A 858 -29.21 24.60 12.70
C VAL A 858 -28.16 25.62 13.12
N ALA A 859 -28.17 26.04 14.39
CA ALA A 859 -27.15 26.94 14.92
C ALA A 859 -25.75 26.28 14.89
N ALA A 860 -24.71 27.03 14.52
CA ALA A 860 -23.33 26.51 14.36
C ALA A 860 -22.81 25.71 15.56
N ARG A 861 -23.23 26.09 16.79
CA ARG A 861 -22.85 25.42 18.05
C ARG A 861 -23.51 24.06 18.26
N LYS A 862 -24.63 23.78 17.57
CA LYS A 862 -25.39 22.54 17.69
C LYS A 862 -25.09 21.53 16.57
N PHE A 863 -24.22 21.86 15.62
CA PHE A 863 -23.83 20.95 14.52
C PHE A 863 -23.35 19.59 15.02
N LYS A 864 -22.59 19.55 16.11
CA LYS A 864 -22.10 18.29 16.69
C LYS A 864 -23.23 17.43 17.28
N GLN A 865 -24.31 18.06 17.75
CA GLN A 865 -25.44 17.41 18.44
C GLN A 865 -26.61 17.12 17.50
N TYR A 866 -26.58 17.63 16.27
CA TYR A 866 -27.64 17.41 15.30
C TYR A 866 -27.52 16.00 14.73
N GLU A 867 -28.62 15.26 14.80
CA GLU A 867 -28.76 13.96 14.18
C GLU A 867 -29.35 14.16 12.78
N CYS A 868 -28.54 13.88 11.78
CA CYS A 868 -28.91 13.99 10.37
C CYS A 868 -29.85 12.84 10.00
N ARG A 869 -31.03 13.21 9.50
CA ARG A 869 -32.02 12.29 8.98
C ARG A 869 -31.84 12.00 7.51
N ILE A 870 -31.02 12.68 6.70
CA ILE A 870 -30.83 12.31 5.28
C ILE A 870 -30.41 10.85 5.14
N VAL A 871 -29.64 10.31 6.09
CA VAL A 871 -29.27 8.90 6.10
C VAL A 871 -30.43 8.00 6.57
N GLU A 872 -31.40 8.52 7.33
CA GLU A 872 -32.63 7.84 7.76
C GLU A 872 -33.79 8.00 6.77
N ASP A 873 -34.04 9.18 6.23
CA ASP A 873 -34.99 9.52 5.16
C ASP A 873 -34.57 8.85 3.84
N ALA A 874 -33.27 8.77 3.51
CA ALA A 874 -32.82 7.92 2.39
C ALA A 874 -33.08 6.43 2.66
N LYS A 875 -33.13 5.99 3.93
CA LYS A 875 -33.64 4.65 4.27
C LYS A 875 -35.17 4.63 4.11
N GLU A 876 -35.92 5.59 4.66
CA GLU A 876 -37.39 5.61 4.62
C GLU A 876 -37.96 5.79 3.20
N ASP A 877 -37.40 6.60 2.31
CA ASP A 877 -37.87 6.75 0.92
C ASP A 877 -37.71 5.45 0.11
N VAL A 878 -36.65 4.69 0.42
CA VAL A 878 -36.40 3.36 -0.14
C VAL A 878 -37.40 2.33 0.39
N TYR A 879 -37.81 2.43 1.67
CA TYR A 879 -38.78 1.52 2.29
C TYR A 879 -40.25 1.93 2.08
N GLY A 880 -40.58 3.21 2.01
CA GLY A 880 -41.92 3.78 1.88
C GLY A 880 -42.47 3.76 0.46
N ARG A 881 -41.60 3.82 -0.57
CA ARG A 881 -42.00 3.55 -1.96
C ARG A 881 -42.53 2.11 -2.13
N LYS A 882 -41.96 1.12 -1.44
CA LYS A 882 -42.46 -0.27 -1.46
C LYS A 882 -43.87 -0.38 -0.87
N THR A 883 -44.18 0.35 0.20
CA THR A 883 -45.52 0.33 0.82
C THR A 883 -46.56 1.01 -0.07
N SER A 884 -46.21 2.13 -0.69
CA SER A 884 -47.09 2.86 -1.64
C SER A 884 -47.36 2.09 -2.93
N GLU A 885 -46.34 1.40 -3.47
CA GLU A 885 -46.49 0.51 -4.62
C GLU A 885 -47.33 -0.73 -4.30
N MET A 886 -47.26 -1.26 -3.06
CA MET A 886 -48.18 -2.30 -2.58
C MET A 886 -49.62 -1.79 -2.44
N THR A 887 -49.86 -0.58 -1.93
CA THR A 887 -51.23 -0.05 -1.79
C THR A 887 -51.86 0.30 -3.14
N LYS A 888 -51.08 0.74 -4.13
CA LYS A 888 -51.53 0.96 -5.53
C LYS A 888 -51.72 -0.32 -6.35
N GLN A 889 -51.24 -1.46 -5.86
CA GLN A 889 -51.57 -2.78 -6.42
C GLN A 889 -52.82 -3.39 -5.77
N VAL A 890 -53.37 -2.77 -4.72
CA VAL A 890 -54.55 -3.23 -3.97
C VAL A 890 -55.78 -2.33 -4.22
N ALA A 891 -55.63 -1.18 -4.88
CA ALA A 891 -56.71 -0.33 -5.41
C ALA A 891 -56.64 -0.30 -6.94
#